data_AF-A0A3M2ECU6-F1
#
_entry.id   AF-A0A3M2ECU6-F1
#
_cell.length_a   1.000
_cell.length_b   1.000
_cell.length_c   1.000
_cell.angle_alpha   90.00
_cell.angle_beta   90.00
_cell.angle_gamma   90.00
#
_symmetry.space_group_name_H-M   'P 1'
#
loop_
_entity.id
_entity.type
_entity.pdbx_description
1 polymer ?
#
loop_
_entity_poly.entity_id
_entity_poly.type
_entity_poly.pdbx_seq_one_letter_code
_entity_poly.pdbx_strand_id
1 'polypeptide(L)'
;MSRTTWLDRITLSEFPIGTVDPVYPFADALHAGEFSVRIRGQIVPDSCDPTSPAIAANTFYQGPVALVFSHPVSALALDAGCFDAARSTRIILYGLNDYRIVRVDNSVDTAVYEHFSWDFGENVIKRVVIAPIGEEPAGFAVDNIDIGLRAEHRTADISGRVEIDNLIWGTRWAARTVTYSFLEADSRQPGYGDGPETFPSSAIRKTTMAPFSDGQKAMTRDALDLIDDVAGLVFREVNDKTGAPGMIRLARADIPAPADGFYPGHEAHMGDVRIDVSRPTGRAAPGSYDFYVFIHEMLHALGLKHPHDRGGSGVVLPAGRDSHEFSVMSYRSFPGQSVADVTNKPGSFPQTPMMNDIAALQHLYGPNWETRSGDSSYVFDPLKPRLFETIWDGGGEDTYDASAYSVGVSLDLRPGRWSVLAPSQLARLGQRDGDTVTARGSIFNALMYRGDERSLIENAIGGSGDDRLIGNQVRNDLTGGRGDDRLDGLARGDWLFGGPGADLMIGGTGNDWLWGGRGEDLLRGDSGDDRLFGGRDDDTLMGSTGRDRLDGGSGADRLLGGFDADSFVFRDEVDSPAGRGRDVIVDFVPGLDRIELAGMDADATHAGRQGWHFVGAAAFSGTAGELRHATTGRHGLIEGDSDGDGQADFQILLLHDPAITAADLVL
;
A
#
# COMPACT_ATOMS: atom_id res chain seq x y z
N MET A 1 30.66 -3.70 37.31
CA MET A 1 31.78 -4.56 37.78
C MET A 1 31.13 -5.69 38.59
N SER A 2 31.29 -7.00 38.37
CA SER A 2 32.20 -7.84 37.58
C SER A 2 31.52 -9.20 37.24
N ARG A 3 31.99 -9.85 36.17
CA ARG A 3 31.63 -11.17 35.60
C ARG A 3 31.90 -12.38 36.51
N THR A 4 31.16 -13.50 36.31
CA THR A 4 31.58 -14.90 35.91
C THR A 4 30.46 -15.92 36.24
N THR A 5 29.71 -16.48 35.27
CA THR A 5 29.78 -17.81 34.57
C THR A 5 29.70 -19.08 35.42
N TRP A 6 28.74 -19.99 35.15
CA TRP A 6 28.90 -21.38 34.61
C TRP A 6 27.54 -22.07 34.34
N LEU A 7 27.47 -22.81 33.23
CA LEU A 7 26.36 -23.64 32.72
C LEU A 7 26.27 -25.00 33.46
N ASP A 8 25.07 -25.46 33.77
CA ASP A 8 24.79 -26.85 34.18
C ASP A 8 24.51 -27.76 32.96
N ARG A 9 25.15 -28.94 32.97
CA ARG A 9 24.89 -30.07 32.05
C ARG A 9 23.80 -30.98 32.64
N ILE A 10 22.78 -31.30 31.85
CA ILE A 10 21.86 -32.41 32.12
C ILE A 10 22.37 -33.66 31.37
N THR A 11 22.39 -34.80 32.06
CA THR A 11 22.79 -36.12 31.53
C THR A 11 21.53 -36.98 31.44
N LEU A 12 21.21 -37.55 30.27
CA LEU A 12 20.13 -38.53 30.09
C LEU A 12 20.72 -39.95 29.94
N SER A 13 20.13 -40.89 30.68
CA SER A 13 20.54 -42.28 30.86
C SER A 13 20.11 -43.23 29.72
N GLU A 14 20.84 -44.33 29.59
CA GLU A 14 20.72 -45.41 28.61
C GLU A 14 19.39 -46.21 28.68
N PHE A 15 18.87 -46.66 27.53
CA PHE A 15 17.85 -47.73 27.45
C PHE A 15 18.16 -48.73 26.33
N PRO A 16 17.93 -50.05 26.55
CA PRO A 16 18.29 -51.11 25.60
C PRO A 16 17.21 -51.34 24.51
N ILE A 17 17.69 -51.76 23.34
CA ILE A 17 16.93 -51.98 22.11
C ILE A 17 16.10 -53.27 22.20
N GLY A 18 14.79 -53.16 21.97
CA GLY A 18 13.90 -54.30 21.74
C GLY A 18 12.65 -53.89 20.96
N THR A 19 12.56 -54.38 19.71
CA THR A 19 11.37 -54.54 18.83
C THR A 19 10.37 -53.37 18.76
N VAL A 20 10.33 -52.69 17.61
CA VAL A 20 9.34 -51.63 17.29
C VAL A 20 8.19 -52.20 16.47
N ASP A 21 6.95 -52.05 16.97
CA ASP A 21 5.70 -51.97 16.20
C ASP A 21 5.23 -50.49 16.25
N PRO A 22 4.48 -49.97 15.26
CA PRO A 22 4.38 -48.52 15.03
C PRO A 22 3.18 -47.86 15.73
N VAL A 23 3.32 -46.54 15.94
CA VAL A 23 2.30 -45.54 16.30
C VAL A 23 2.03 -45.33 17.79
N TYR A 24 2.44 -44.16 18.34
CA TYR A 24 1.57 -43.12 18.95
C TYR A 24 2.39 -41.97 19.57
N PRO A 25 1.78 -40.80 19.91
CA PRO A 25 2.37 -39.48 19.73
C PRO A 25 2.69 -38.80 21.07
N PHE A 26 3.59 -37.82 21.06
CA PHE A 26 3.59 -36.81 22.12
C PHE A 26 3.81 -35.43 21.53
N ALA A 27 2.83 -34.56 21.81
CA ALA A 27 2.90 -33.13 21.67
C ALA A 27 3.47 -32.49 22.95
N ASP A 28 4.00 -31.29 22.74
CA ASP A 28 4.19 -30.17 23.67
C ASP A 28 5.44 -30.04 24.56
N ALA A 29 5.94 -28.80 24.48
CA ALA A 29 6.83 -28.05 25.38
C ALA A 29 8.35 -28.22 25.23
N LEU A 30 8.99 -27.40 24.39
CA LEU A 30 10.35 -26.88 24.66
C LEU A 30 10.64 -25.59 23.87
N HIS A 31 11.05 -24.55 24.60
CA HIS A 31 11.46 -23.25 24.07
C HIS A 31 12.78 -23.31 23.29
N ALA A 32 12.95 -22.35 22.38
CA ALA A 32 14.16 -22.11 21.59
C ALA A 32 15.44 -22.14 22.44
N GLY A 33 16.26 -23.16 22.23
CA GLY A 33 17.60 -23.31 22.75
C GLY A 33 18.40 -24.22 21.84
N GLU A 34 19.67 -23.90 21.61
CA GLU A 34 20.59 -24.75 20.84
C GLU A 34 20.75 -26.11 21.54
N PHE A 35 20.43 -27.20 20.85
CA PHE A 35 20.70 -28.56 21.32
C PHE A 35 21.82 -29.20 20.50
N SER A 36 22.87 -29.66 21.17
CA SER A 36 23.86 -30.57 20.60
C SER A 36 23.53 -32.00 21.04
N VAL A 37 23.04 -32.84 20.13
CA VAL A 37 22.82 -34.27 20.40
C VAL A 37 24.12 -35.02 20.10
N ARG A 38 24.76 -35.60 21.13
CA ARG A 38 25.92 -36.49 20.97
C ARG A 38 25.47 -37.92 21.27
N ILE A 39 25.26 -38.72 20.21
CA ILE A 39 24.98 -40.15 20.35
C ILE A 39 26.31 -40.85 20.65
N ARG A 40 26.55 -41.26 21.90
CA ARG A 40 27.62 -42.22 22.24
C ARG A 40 27.01 -43.62 22.23
N GLY A 41 27.08 -44.30 21.09
CA GLY A 41 27.02 -45.76 21.09
C GLY A 41 28.31 -46.27 21.73
N GLN A 42 28.23 -46.90 22.90
CA GLN A 42 29.38 -47.52 23.54
C GLN A 42 29.73 -48.81 22.78
N ILE A 43 30.59 -48.70 21.78
CA ILE A 43 31.29 -49.85 21.19
C ILE A 43 32.69 -49.88 21.81
N VAL A 44 33.06 -51.03 22.36
CA VAL A 44 34.32 -51.24 23.08
C VAL A 44 35.52 -50.99 22.14
N PRO A 45 36.58 -50.26 22.53
CA PRO A 45 37.51 -49.62 21.60
C PRO A 45 38.62 -50.50 20.97
N ASP A 46 38.42 -51.81 20.79
CA ASP A 46 39.51 -52.74 20.43
C ASP A 46 39.29 -53.56 19.14
N SER A 47 38.37 -53.22 18.25
CA SER A 47 38.03 -54.10 17.10
C SER A 47 38.09 -53.49 15.69
N CYS A 48 38.94 -52.49 15.43
CA CYS A 48 39.16 -51.95 14.08
C CYS A 48 40.65 -51.90 13.68
N ASP A 49 41.41 -52.93 14.03
CA ASP A 49 42.74 -53.19 13.45
C ASP A 49 42.61 -54.19 12.27
N PRO A 50 42.98 -53.81 11.03
CA PRO A 50 42.92 -54.69 9.87
C PRO A 50 43.94 -55.85 9.89
N THR A 51 44.73 -56.04 10.96
CA THR A 51 45.79 -57.07 11.01
C THR A 51 45.54 -58.25 11.97
N SER A 52 44.40 -58.35 12.65
CA SER A 52 44.08 -59.49 13.52
C SER A 52 43.49 -60.69 12.74
N PRO A 53 44.04 -61.92 12.85
CA PRO A 53 43.60 -63.09 12.06
C PRO A 53 42.34 -63.79 12.60
N ALA A 54 41.48 -63.11 13.35
CA ALA A 54 40.25 -63.69 13.84
C ALA A 54 39.12 -62.67 13.89
N ILE A 55 38.33 -62.57 12.81
CA ILE A 55 36.87 -62.32 12.86
C ILE A 55 36.29 -62.88 11.56
N ALA A 56 35.36 -63.82 11.70
CA ALA A 56 34.55 -64.33 10.61
C ALA A 56 33.63 -63.23 10.07
N ALA A 57 33.46 -63.20 8.75
CA ALA A 57 32.49 -62.36 8.06
C ALA A 57 31.10 -62.51 8.70
N ASN A 58 30.64 -61.52 9.49
CA ASN A 58 29.23 -61.21 9.79
C ASN A 58 29.07 -60.17 10.91
N THR A 59 29.62 -58.96 10.77
CA THR A 59 29.24 -57.85 11.67
C THR A 59 29.29 -56.49 10.97
N PHE A 60 28.71 -56.41 9.77
CA PHE A 60 28.38 -55.13 9.15
C PHE A 60 26.86 -54.96 9.15
N TYR A 61 26.36 -53.79 9.55
CA TYR A 61 24.94 -53.47 9.51
C TYR A 61 24.51 -53.28 8.04
N GLN A 62 23.57 -54.09 7.55
CA GLN A 62 23.22 -54.16 6.11
C GLN A 62 21.88 -53.51 5.75
N GLY A 63 21.38 -52.55 6.54
CA GLY A 63 20.08 -51.91 6.31
C GLY A 63 20.14 -50.37 6.24
N PRO A 64 19.14 -49.71 5.62
CA PRO A 64 19.01 -48.26 5.63
C PRO A 64 18.86 -47.74 7.07
N VAL A 65 19.54 -46.65 7.39
CA VAL A 65 19.42 -45.95 8.68
C VAL A 65 18.47 -44.77 8.48
N ALA A 66 17.37 -44.75 9.24
CA ALA A 66 16.41 -43.65 9.28
C ALA A 66 16.67 -42.82 10.55
N LEU A 67 16.93 -41.53 10.38
CA LEU A 67 17.05 -40.57 11.49
C LEU A 67 15.88 -39.60 11.40
N VAL A 68 15.06 -39.54 12.46
CA VAL A 68 13.88 -38.70 12.56
C VAL A 68 14.14 -37.63 13.61
N PHE A 69 14.02 -36.36 13.25
CA PHE A 69 14.19 -35.24 14.17
C PHE A 69 12.87 -34.51 14.38
N SER A 70 12.52 -34.24 15.64
CA SER A 70 11.31 -33.48 16.00
C SER A 70 11.52 -31.97 16.05
N HIS A 71 12.76 -31.48 15.86
CA HIS A 71 13.15 -30.07 15.95
C HIS A 71 14.33 -29.75 14.99
N PRO A 72 14.58 -28.46 14.64
CA PRO A 72 15.73 -28.06 13.84
C PRO A 72 17.05 -28.45 14.50
N VAL A 73 17.98 -29.02 13.73
CA VAL A 73 19.31 -29.45 14.20
C VAL A 73 20.36 -28.54 13.57
N SER A 74 21.10 -27.80 14.41
CA SER A 74 22.15 -26.88 13.94
C SER A 74 23.45 -27.58 13.53
N ALA A 75 23.67 -28.83 13.98
CA ALA A 75 24.75 -29.68 13.54
C ALA A 75 24.45 -31.17 13.77
N LEU A 76 24.72 -32.02 12.77
CA LEU A 76 24.65 -33.48 12.88
C LEU A 76 26.05 -34.08 12.71
N ALA A 77 26.50 -34.90 13.67
CA ALA A 77 27.74 -35.67 13.57
C ALA A 77 27.43 -37.15 13.47
N LEU A 78 27.87 -37.80 12.38
CA LEU A 78 27.77 -39.24 12.17
C LEU A 78 29.17 -39.85 12.22
N ASP A 79 29.36 -40.88 13.06
CA ASP A 79 30.61 -41.62 13.14
C ASP A 79 30.59 -42.74 12.09
N ALA A 80 31.40 -42.61 11.03
CA ALA A 80 31.34 -43.48 9.86
C ALA A 80 32.18 -44.77 9.98
N GLY A 81 32.75 -45.07 11.16
CA GLY A 81 33.66 -46.20 11.39
C GLY A 81 33.07 -47.61 11.17
N CYS A 82 31.85 -47.76 10.64
CA CYS A 82 31.20 -49.04 10.39
C CYS A 82 30.49 -49.15 9.01
N PHE A 83 30.68 -48.20 8.09
CA PHE A 83 30.11 -48.28 6.73
C PHE A 83 31.15 -48.79 5.72
N ASP A 84 30.77 -49.79 4.93
CA ASP A 84 31.62 -50.41 3.91
C ASP A 84 31.96 -49.40 2.79
N ALA A 85 33.24 -49.11 2.62
CA ALA A 85 33.75 -48.17 1.61
C ALA A 85 33.52 -48.64 0.16
N ALA A 86 33.17 -49.92 -0.06
CA ALA A 86 33.02 -50.49 -1.39
C ALA A 86 31.60 -50.36 -2.00
N ARG A 87 30.60 -49.81 -1.28
CA ARG A 87 29.21 -49.71 -1.79
C ARG A 87 28.51 -48.41 -1.36
N SER A 88 27.72 -47.84 -2.27
CA SER A 88 26.92 -46.62 -2.04
C SER A 88 26.05 -46.76 -0.78
N THR A 89 26.24 -45.89 0.20
CA THR A 89 25.37 -45.82 1.39
C THR A 89 24.28 -44.77 1.14
N ARG A 90 23.00 -45.16 1.29
CA ARG A 90 21.88 -44.22 1.25
C ARG A 90 21.58 -43.73 2.66
N ILE A 91 21.70 -42.42 2.88
CA ILE A 91 21.26 -41.76 4.11
C ILE A 91 19.94 -41.06 3.78
N ILE A 92 18.89 -41.41 4.50
CA ILE A 92 17.56 -40.80 4.37
C ILE A 92 17.31 -39.96 5.61
N LEU A 93 17.20 -38.65 5.43
CA LEU A 93 16.93 -37.69 6.51
C LEU A 93 15.44 -37.33 6.48
N TYR A 94 14.75 -37.48 7.62
CA TYR A 94 13.34 -37.12 7.76
C TYR A 94 13.23 -35.78 8.49
N GLY A 95 12.65 -34.78 7.81
CA GLY A 95 12.16 -33.55 8.42
C GLY A 95 10.62 -33.53 8.36
N LEU A 96 9.97 -32.92 9.36
CA LEU A 96 8.51 -32.98 9.53
C LEU A 96 7.67 -32.46 8.33
N ASN A 97 8.27 -31.72 7.37
CA ASN A 97 7.57 -31.16 6.22
C ASN A 97 8.26 -31.38 4.86
N ASP A 98 9.29 -32.24 4.76
CA ASP A 98 10.01 -32.45 3.49
C ASP A 98 10.79 -33.78 3.50
N TYR A 99 10.82 -34.48 2.36
CA TYR A 99 11.68 -35.67 2.18
C TYR A 99 12.82 -35.38 1.20
N ARG A 100 14.01 -35.93 1.48
CA ARG A 100 15.18 -35.84 0.61
C ARG A 100 15.93 -37.17 0.56
N ILE A 101 16.31 -37.59 -0.63
CA ILE A 101 17.20 -38.73 -0.87
C ILE A 101 18.55 -38.14 -1.27
N VAL A 102 19.55 -38.26 -0.40
CA VAL A 102 20.93 -37.90 -0.75
C VAL A 102 21.64 -39.19 -1.15
N ARG A 103 22.10 -39.26 -2.41
CA ARG A 103 22.96 -40.36 -2.88
C ARG A 103 24.40 -39.90 -2.75
N VAL A 104 25.14 -40.51 -1.83
CA VAL A 104 26.59 -40.31 -1.69
C VAL A 104 27.26 -41.49 -2.40
N ASP A 105 27.89 -41.23 -3.55
CA ASP A 105 28.73 -42.21 -4.22
C ASP A 105 30.18 -41.99 -3.76
N ASN A 106 30.66 -42.85 -2.86
CA ASN A 106 32.07 -42.94 -2.49
C ASN A 106 32.78 -43.78 -3.54
N SER A 107 33.34 -43.16 -4.57
CA SER A 107 34.23 -43.83 -5.54
C SER A 107 35.70 -43.43 -5.38
N VAL A 108 36.13 -43.07 -4.18
CA VAL A 108 37.55 -42.86 -3.88
C VAL A 108 37.90 -43.41 -2.50
N ASP A 109 38.84 -44.36 -2.49
CA ASP A 109 39.45 -44.95 -1.29
C ASP A 109 40.24 -43.87 -0.53
N THR A 110 39.61 -43.19 0.42
CA THR A 110 40.28 -42.53 1.57
C THR A 110 39.23 -42.04 2.56
N ALA A 111 39.29 -42.51 3.80
CA ALA A 111 38.44 -42.02 4.88
C ALA A 111 38.90 -40.61 5.29
N VAL A 112 38.01 -39.63 5.15
CA VAL A 112 38.23 -38.23 5.52
C VAL A 112 37.35 -37.91 6.74
N TYR A 113 37.92 -37.27 7.75
CA TYR A 113 37.21 -36.75 8.92
C TYR A 113 37.06 -35.24 8.79
N GLU A 114 35.85 -34.70 8.62
CA GLU A 114 35.61 -33.25 8.68
C GLU A 114 34.25 -32.85 9.27
N HIS A 115 34.24 -31.64 9.84
CA HIS A 115 33.10 -30.96 10.46
C HIS A 115 32.23 -30.27 9.38
N PHE A 116 30.92 -30.48 9.44
CA PHE A 116 29.95 -29.76 8.61
C PHE A 116 29.31 -28.62 9.41
N SER A 117 29.27 -27.41 8.85
CA SER A 117 28.39 -26.32 9.32
C SER A 117 27.33 -26.04 8.27
N TRP A 118 26.07 -26.08 8.65
CA TRP A 118 24.92 -25.71 7.82
C TRP A 118 24.43 -24.32 8.24
N ASP A 119 24.23 -23.43 7.27
CA ASP A 119 23.59 -22.13 7.48
C ASP A 119 22.20 -22.15 6.83
N PHE A 120 21.15 -22.04 7.64
CA PHE A 120 19.75 -22.13 7.17
C PHE A 120 19.23 -20.79 6.60
N GLY A 121 20.08 -19.77 6.47
CA GLY A 121 19.69 -18.45 5.96
C GLY A 121 19.62 -18.33 4.44
N GLU A 122 20.40 -19.11 3.69
CA GLU A 122 20.42 -19.03 2.23
C GLU A 122 20.57 -20.44 1.64
N ASN A 123 19.58 -20.89 0.84
CA ASN A 123 19.58 -22.19 0.17
C ASN A 123 20.56 -22.23 -1.03
N VAL A 124 21.83 -21.87 -0.78
CA VAL A 124 22.92 -21.97 -1.76
C VAL A 124 24.07 -22.71 -1.09
N ILE A 125 24.56 -23.79 -1.72
CA ILE A 125 25.85 -24.36 -1.35
C ILE A 125 26.92 -23.37 -1.82
N LYS A 126 27.40 -22.49 -0.94
CA LYS A 126 28.37 -21.44 -1.33
C LYS A 126 29.78 -21.96 -1.60
N ARG A 127 30.12 -23.20 -1.23
CA ARG A 127 31.40 -23.84 -1.56
C ARG A 127 31.35 -25.34 -1.32
N VAL A 128 31.77 -26.14 -2.31
CA VAL A 128 32.22 -27.53 -2.09
C VAL A 128 33.70 -27.55 -2.42
N VAL A 129 34.55 -27.77 -1.42
CA VAL A 129 36.00 -27.94 -1.62
C VAL A 129 36.33 -29.40 -1.40
N ILE A 130 36.87 -30.06 -2.42
CA ILE A 130 37.55 -31.34 -2.26
C ILE A 130 39.01 -31.07 -2.59
N ALA A 131 39.87 -31.09 -1.58
CA ALA A 131 41.32 -30.89 -1.75
C ALA A 131 42.09 -31.96 -0.94
N PRO A 132 43.20 -32.50 -1.48
CA PRO A 132 44.15 -33.24 -0.66
C PRO A 132 44.93 -32.28 0.25
N ILE A 133 45.32 -32.74 1.44
CA ILE A 133 46.12 -31.95 2.37
C ILE A 133 47.54 -31.76 1.80
N GLY A 134 47.95 -30.53 1.50
CA GLY A 134 49.38 -30.16 1.39
C GLY A 134 49.80 -29.14 0.34
N GLU A 135 49.03 -28.88 -0.72
CA GLU A 135 49.34 -27.86 -1.74
C GLU A 135 48.05 -27.18 -2.23
N GLU A 136 48.08 -25.86 -2.49
CA GLU A 136 46.93 -25.17 -3.10
C GLU A 136 46.69 -25.66 -4.53
N PRO A 137 45.48 -26.19 -4.87
CA PRO A 137 45.20 -26.57 -6.25
C PRO A 137 44.88 -25.33 -7.08
N ALA A 138 45.70 -25.09 -8.10
CA ALA A 138 45.43 -24.12 -9.15
C ALA A 138 44.16 -24.50 -9.93
N GLY A 139 43.22 -23.57 -9.98
CA GLY A 139 42.24 -23.38 -11.07
C GLY A 139 41.48 -24.62 -11.55
N PHE A 140 40.43 -25.00 -10.83
CA PHE A 140 39.27 -25.69 -11.41
C PHE A 140 38.01 -24.88 -11.12
N ALA A 141 37.43 -24.31 -12.18
CA ALA A 141 36.11 -23.70 -12.11
C ALA A 141 35.07 -24.83 -12.07
N VAL A 142 34.35 -24.95 -10.96
CA VAL A 142 33.13 -25.75 -10.88
C VAL A 142 31.98 -24.78 -11.12
N ASP A 143 31.30 -24.93 -12.24
CA ASP A 143 30.04 -24.23 -12.49
C ASP A 143 29.07 -24.53 -11.35
N ASN A 144 28.38 -23.49 -10.86
CA ASN A 144 27.38 -23.60 -9.80
C ASN A 144 26.46 -24.80 -10.07
N ILE A 145 26.53 -25.83 -9.23
CA ILE A 145 25.56 -26.93 -9.27
C ILE A 145 24.27 -26.37 -8.68
N ASP A 146 23.38 -25.90 -9.55
CA ASP A 146 22.00 -25.57 -9.21
C ASP A 146 21.25 -26.89 -8.94
N ILE A 147 21.19 -27.28 -7.67
CA ILE A 147 20.41 -28.44 -7.22
C ILE A 147 18.94 -27.99 -7.19
N GLY A 148 18.31 -27.94 -8.37
CA GLY A 148 16.99 -27.36 -8.62
C GLY A 148 15.87 -27.87 -7.72
N LEU A 149 15.73 -27.25 -6.54
CA LEU A 149 14.62 -27.40 -5.60
C LEU A 149 14.21 -26.01 -5.12
N ARG A 150 13.55 -25.25 -6.00
CA ARG A 150 12.67 -24.18 -5.53
C ARG A 150 11.38 -24.87 -5.10
N ALA A 151 11.09 -24.91 -3.80
CA ALA A 151 9.70 -25.11 -3.39
C ALA A 151 8.88 -24.05 -4.14
N GLU A 152 7.94 -24.46 -4.99
CA GLU A 152 7.20 -23.55 -5.87
C GLU A 152 6.42 -22.51 -5.05
N HIS A 153 6.09 -22.83 -3.80
CA HIS A 153 5.43 -21.97 -2.82
C HIS A 153 6.19 -21.87 -1.49
N ARG A 154 5.74 -20.96 -0.61
CA ARG A 154 6.24 -20.70 0.74
C ARG A 154 5.08 -20.46 1.70
N THR A 155 5.35 -20.61 3.00
CA THR A 155 4.47 -20.09 4.05
C THR A 155 4.36 -18.57 3.92
N ALA A 156 3.15 -18.05 4.05
CA ALA A 156 2.88 -16.62 4.11
C ALA A 156 2.94 -16.15 5.56
N ASP A 157 3.73 -15.11 5.82
CA ASP A 157 3.79 -14.48 7.14
C ASP A 157 2.52 -13.67 7.41
N ILE A 158 2.14 -13.54 8.68
CA ILE A 158 1.09 -12.62 9.12
C ILE A 158 1.67 -11.20 9.29
N SER A 159 0.91 -10.19 8.92
CA SER A 159 1.32 -8.78 8.95
C SER A 159 1.10 -8.11 10.31
N GLY A 160 0.22 -8.67 11.14
CA GLY A 160 -0.26 -8.06 12.39
C GLY A 160 -1.36 -7.00 12.18
N ARG A 161 -1.79 -6.77 10.94
CA ARG A 161 -2.88 -5.84 10.59
C ARG A 161 -4.10 -6.62 10.14
N VAL A 162 -5.23 -6.39 10.80
CA VAL A 162 -6.47 -7.15 10.56
C VAL A 162 -6.97 -7.00 9.12
N GLU A 163 -6.76 -5.84 8.50
CA GLU A 163 -7.16 -5.51 7.12
C GLU A 163 -6.42 -6.35 6.07
N ILE A 164 -5.23 -6.86 6.41
CA ILE A 164 -4.42 -7.74 5.57
C ILE A 164 -4.62 -9.20 5.99
N ASP A 165 -4.47 -9.48 7.28
CA ASP A 165 -4.40 -10.86 7.79
C ASP A 165 -5.70 -11.63 7.58
N ASN A 166 -6.85 -10.94 7.54
CA ASN A 166 -8.15 -11.56 7.21
C ASN A 166 -8.19 -12.18 5.80
N LEU A 167 -7.28 -11.79 4.91
CA LEU A 167 -7.19 -12.32 3.55
C LEU A 167 -6.10 -13.36 3.39
N ILE A 168 -5.27 -13.65 4.40
CA ILE A 168 -4.12 -14.56 4.20
C ILE A 168 -4.52 -16.02 4.45
N TRP A 169 -4.42 -16.86 3.41
CA TRP A 169 -4.62 -18.31 3.53
C TRP A 169 -3.45 -19.02 4.24
N GLY A 170 -2.21 -18.53 4.10
CA GLY A 170 -1.04 -19.10 4.78
C GLY A 170 0.00 -19.73 3.85
N THR A 171 -0.28 -19.85 2.55
CA THR A 171 0.69 -20.19 1.51
C THR A 171 0.68 -19.15 0.39
N ARG A 172 1.82 -18.97 -0.27
CA ARG A 172 2.01 -18.07 -1.42
C ARG A 172 3.02 -18.65 -2.40
N TRP A 173 3.03 -18.24 -3.65
CA TRP A 173 4.10 -18.64 -4.57
C TRP A 173 5.47 -18.09 -4.11
N ALA A 174 6.52 -18.90 -4.27
CA ALA A 174 7.88 -18.52 -3.92
C ALA A 174 8.52 -17.60 -4.97
N ALA A 175 8.11 -17.78 -6.23
CA ALA A 175 8.60 -17.02 -7.37
C ALA A 175 7.87 -15.68 -7.50
N ARG A 176 8.59 -14.70 -8.05
CA ARG A 176 8.03 -13.41 -8.51
C ARG A 176 7.34 -13.57 -9.85
N THR A 177 7.96 -14.32 -10.74
CA THR A 177 7.36 -14.72 -12.01
C THR A 177 6.43 -15.91 -11.78
N VAL A 178 5.13 -15.70 -11.94
CA VAL A 178 4.11 -16.74 -11.86
C VAL A 178 3.74 -17.15 -13.28
N THR A 179 3.99 -18.41 -13.62
CA THR A 179 3.57 -18.93 -14.93
C THR A 179 2.09 -19.32 -14.88
N TYR A 180 1.38 -19.08 -15.98
CA TYR A 180 0.00 -19.53 -16.12
C TYR A 180 -0.23 -20.19 -17.47
N SER A 181 -1.20 -21.11 -17.54
CA SER A 181 -1.55 -21.80 -18.79
C SER A 181 -3.04 -22.06 -18.88
N PHE A 182 -3.59 -21.99 -20.10
CA PHE A 182 -4.96 -22.41 -20.38
C PHE A 182 -4.98 -23.89 -20.74
N LEU A 183 -5.73 -24.68 -20.00
CA LEU A 183 -5.87 -26.11 -20.26
C LEU A 183 -6.65 -26.32 -21.56
N GLU A 184 -6.03 -27.06 -22.48
CA GLU A 184 -6.60 -27.50 -23.74
C GLU A 184 -7.06 -28.97 -23.64
N ALA A 185 -7.86 -29.41 -24.61
CA ALA A 185 -8.44 -30.77 -24.61
C ALA A 185 -7.38 -31.90 -24.63
N ASP A 186 -6.17 -31.61 -25.10
CA ASP A 186 -5.03 -32.51 -25.21
C ASP A 186 -3.93 -32.24 -24.17
N SER A 187 -4.18 -31.35 -23.20
CA SER A 187 -3.21 -31.01 -22.16
C SER A 187 -2.90 -32.19 -21.24
N ARG A 188 -1.63 -32.32 -20.85
CA ARG A 188 -1.16 -33.40 -19.98
C ARG A 188 -1.56 -33.08 -18.53
N GLN A 189 -2.74 -33.54 -18.12
CA GLN A 189 -3.27 -33.38 -16.76
C GLN A 189 -2.33 -34.05 -15.73
N PRO A 190 -1.59 -33.32 -14.88
CA PRO A 190 -0.76 -33.93 -13.86
C PRO A 190 -1.65 -34.40 -12.71
N GLY A 191 -1.54 -35.67 -12.33
CA GLY A 191 -1.88 -36.11 -10.96
C GLY A 191 -3.34 -36.05 -10.50
N TYR A 192 -4.32 -35.75 -11.37
CA TYR A 192 -5.73 -36.02 -11.08
C TYR A 192 -5.94 -37.54 -10.98
N GLY A 193 -5.68 -38.11 -9.79
CA GLY A 193 -5.73 -39.55 -9.57
C GLY A 193 -7.14 -40.12 -9.82
N ASP A 194 -7.22 -41.32 -10.38
CA ASP A 194 -8.47 -42.08 -10.57
C ASP A 194 -9.04 -42.66 -9.23
N GLY A 195 -8.69 -42.10 -8.06
CA GLY A 195 -8.96 -42.68 -6.74
C GLY A 195 -9.96 -41.90 -5.88
N PRO A 196 -10.78 -42.57 -5.04
CA PRO A 196 -11.74 -41.93 -4.15
C PRO A 196 -11.03 -41.42 -2.89
N GLU A 197 -10.38 -40.26 -2.99
CA GLU A 197 -9.85 -39.57 -1.80
C GLU A 197 -11.02 -38.91 -1.05
N THR A 198 -11.26 -39.37 0.17
CA THR A 198 -12.28 -38.86 1.07
C THR A 198 -11.87 -37.50 1.65
N PHE A 199 -12.25 -36.42 0.97
CA PHE A 199 -12.52 -35.13 1.60
C PHE A 199 -14.04 -34.88 1.66
N PRO A 200 -14.57 -34.28 2.74
CA PRO A 200 -16.00 -34.16 2.94
C PRO A 200 -16.55 -32.96 2.17
N SER A 201 -16.73 -33.09 0.86
CA SER A 201 -17.92 -32.64 0.11
C SER A 201 -17.61 -32.46 -1.38
N SER A 202 -18.18 -33.35 -2.20
CA SER A 202 -18.55 -33.18 -3.60
C SER A 202 -17.51 -32.71 -4.64
N ALA A 203 -17.16 -33.67 -5.52
CA ALA A 203 -17.23 -33.50 -6.98
C ALA A 203 -15.99 -33.05 -7.80
N ILE A 204 -14.77 -33.45 -7.45
CA ILE A 204 -13.80 -33.76 -8.53
C ILE A 204 -14.12 -35.17 -9.05
N ARG A 205 -15.29 -35.32 -9.68
CA ARG A 205 -15.46 -36.42 -10.65
C ARG A 205 -14.43 -36.17 -11.77
N LYS A 206 -14.32 -37.06 -12.75
CA LYS A 206 -13.82 -36.66 -14.08
C LYS A 206 -14.76 -35.58 -14.64
N THR A 207 -14.71 -34.36 -14.10
CA THR A 207 -15.31 -33.18 -14.68
C THR A 207 -14.56 -33.01 -15.98
N THR A 208 -15.29 -33.16 -17.08
CA THR A 208 -14.75 -32.92 -18.42
C THR A 208 -14.28 -31.47 -18.45
N MET A 209 -12.99 -31.25 -18.23
CA MET A 209 -12.39 -29.94 -18.37
C MET A 209 -12.54 -29.52 -19.83
N ALA A 210 -13.01 -28.30 -20.04
CA ALA A 210 -13.16 -27.71 -21.35
C ALA A 210 -12.22 -26.51 -21.46
N PRO A 211 -11.70 -26.22 -22.67
CA PRO A 211 -10.85 -25.07 -22.86
C PRO A 211 -11.61 -23.76 -22.62
N PHE A 212 -10.89 -22.76 -22.14
CA PHE A 212 -11.36 -21.38 -22.15
C PHE A 212 -11.56 -20.90 -23.59
N SER A 213 -12.61 -20.12 -23.82
CA SER A 213 -12.79 -19.38 -25.08
C SER A 213 -11.77 -18.25 -25.20
N ASP A 214 -11.59 -17.71 -26.41
CA ASP A 214 -10.72 -16.55 -26.64
C ASP A 214 -11.13 -15.33 -25.81
N GLY A 215 -12.44 -15.13 -25.61
CA GLY A 215 -12.96 -14.06 -24.76
C GLY A 215 -12.56 -14.21 -23.29
N GLN A 216 -12.62 -15.43 -22.75
CA GLN A 216 -12.20 -15.73 -21.38
C GLN A 216 -10.68 -15.66 -21.21
N LYS A 217 -9.92 -16.10 -22.23
CA LYS A 217 -8.45 -15.94 -22.25
C LYS A 217 -8.05 -14.47 -22.22
N ALA A 218 -8.69 -13.63 -23.04
CA ALA A 218 -8.44 -12.19 -23.05
C ALA A 218 -8.78 -11.56 -21.68
N MET A 219 -9.93 -11.91 -21.11
CA MET A 219 -10.33 -11.41 -19.79
C MET A 219 -9.39 -11.86 -18.66
N THR A 220 -8.84 -13.07 -18.76
CA THR A 220 -7.83 -13.56 -17.81
C THR A 220 -6.60 -12.66 -17.84
N ARG A 221 -6.11 -12.30 -19.04
CA ARG A 221 -4.94 -11.42 -19.19
C ARG A 221 -5.23 -10.04 -18.59
N ASP A 222 -6.40 -9.47 -18.86
CA ASP A 222 -6.82 -8.20 -18.26
C ASP A 222 -6.80 -8.26 -16.72
N ALA A 223 -7.31 -9.34 -16.12
CA ALA A 223 -7.33 -9.50 -14.67
C ALA A 223 -5.91 -9.69 -14.09
N LEU A 224 -5.03 -10.40 -14.79
CA LEU A 224 -3.64 -10.58 -14.39
C LEU A 224 -2.85 -9.27 -14.50
N ASP A 225 -3.07 -8.47 -15.54
CA ASP A 225 -2.45 -7.15 -15.70
C ASP A 225 -2.84 -6.23 -14.52
N LEU A 226 -4.10 -6.23 -14.10
CA LEU A 226 -4.55 -5.47 -12.91
C LEU A 226 -3.89 -5.93 -11.60
N ILE A 227 -3.55 -7.21 -11.48
CA ILE A 227 -2.86 -7.77 -10.30
C ILE A 227 -1.35 -7.45 -10.36
N ASP A 228 -0.77 -7.53 -11.55
CA ASP A 228 0.62 -7.16 -11.85
C ASP A 228 0.88 -5.67 -11.53
N ASP A 229 -0.11 -4.82 -11.84
CA ASP A 229 -0.05 -3.38 -11.58
C ASP A 229 0.16 -3.06 -10.10
N VAL A 230 -0.37 -3.88 -9.18
CA VAL A 230 -0.40 -3.54 -7.75
C VAL A 230 0.61 -4.32 -6.92
N ALA A 231 1.18 -5.39 -7.46
CA ALA A 231 2.02 -6.34 -6.73
C ALA A 231 3.28 -6.68 -7.51
N GLY A 232 4.40 -6.89 -6.81
CA GLY A 232 5.69 -7.29 -7.36
C GLY A 232 5.71 -8.72 -7.90
N LEU A 233 4.79 -9.01 -8.81
CA LEU A 233 4.62 -10.23 -9.58
C LEU A 233 4.98 -9.93 -11.04
N VAL A 234 5.13 -10.99 -11.83
CA VAL A 234 5.16 -10.94 -13.29
C VAL A 234 4.45 -12.18 -13.79
N PHE A 235 3.38 -12.01 -14.58
CA PHE A 235 2.66 -13.15 -15.13
C PHE A 235 3.20 -13.55 -16.51
N ARG A 236 3.48 -14.85 -16.67
CA ARG A 236 3.98 -15.39 -17.93
C ARG A 236 3.12 -16.54 -18.42
N GLU A 237 2.46 -16.34 -19.56
CA GLU A 237 1.74 -17.42 -20.24
C GLU A 237 2.72 -18.49 -20.74
N VAL A 238 2.40 -19.76 -20.47
CA VAL A 238 3.15 -20.91 -20.95
C VAL A 238 2.22 -21.89 -21.68
N ASN A 239 2.79 -22.59 -22.67
CA ASN A 239 2.06 -23.61 -23.43
C ASN A 239 2.18 -24.95 -22.71
N ASP A 240 1.04 -25.49 -22.28
CA ASP A 240 0.92 -26.73 -21.54
C ASP A 240 0.92 -27.99 -22.42
N LYS A 241 0.90 -27.85 -23.76
CA LYS A 241 1.02 -28.97 -24.71
C LYS A 241 2.45 -29.47 -24.88
N THR A 242 3.42 -28.57 -24.76
CA THR A 242 4.83 -28.83 -25.11
C THR A 242 5.80 -28.68 -23.94
N GLY A 243 5.31 -28.26 -22.75
CA GLY A 243 6.12 -28.01 -21.55
C GLY A 243 5.46 -28.48 -20.25
N ALA A 244 6.08 -28.14 -19.11
CA ALA A 244 5.42 -28.27 -17.81
C ALA A 244 4.25 -27.26 -17.73
N PRO A 245 3.10 -27.64 -17.14
CA PRO A 245 1.98 -26.72 -17.00
C PRO A 245 2.36 -25.51 -16.14
N GLY A 246 1.61 -24.42 -16.29
CA GLY A 246 1.80 -23.22 -15.47
C GLY A 246 1.54 -23.49 -13.98
N MET A 247 2.09 -22.63 -13.13
CA MET A 247 1.79 -22.60 -11.69
C MET A 247 0.29 -22.35 -11.45
N ILE A 248 -0.31 -21.49 -12.28
CA ILE A 248 -1.77 -21.30 -12.36
C ILE A 248 -2.29 -21.99 -13.62
N ARG A 249 -3.35 -22.80 -13.50
CA ARG A 249 -3.98 -23.49 -14.65
C ARG A 249 -5.45 -23.12 -14.75
N LEU A 250 -5.87 -22.69 -15.94
CA LEU A 250 -7.22 -22.20 -16.16
C LEU A 250 -8.02 -23.13 -17.06
N ALA A 251 -9.22 -23.52 -16.63
CA ALA A 251 -10.11 -24.40 -17.40
C ALA A 251 -11.58 -24.15 -17.09
N ARG A 252 -12.47 -24.52 -18.02
CA ARG A 252 -13.88 -24.65 -17.71
C ARG A 252 -14.16 -26.04 -17.15
N ALA A 253 -15.10 -26.15 -16.22
CA ALA A 253 -15.53 -27.43 -15.65
C ALA A 253 -17.04 -27.39 -15.33
N ASP A 254 -17.70 -28.54 -15.25
CA ASP A 254 -19.07 -28.65 -14.76
C ASP A 254 -19.02 -28.73 -13.23
N ILE A 255 -19.22 -27.59 -12.56
CA ILE A 255 -19.04 -27.43 -11.11
C ILE A 255 -20.27 -26.76 -10.48
N PRO A 256 -20.60 -27.08 -9.21
CA PRO A 256 -21.82 -26.59 -8.57
C PRO A 256 -21.73 -25.11 -8.10
N ALA A 257 -20.70 -24.38 -8.54
CA ALA A 257 -20.43 -23.00 -8.17
C ALA A 257 -20.11 -22.18 -9.43
N PRO A 258 -20.26 -20.85 -9.43
CA PRO A 258 -19.93 -20.01 -10.59
C PRO A 258 -18.49 -20.15 -11.06
N ALA A 259 -17.58 -20.41 -10.12
CA ALA A 259 -16.17 -20.64 -10.29
C ALA A 259 -15.55 -21.21 -8.99
N ASP A 260 -14.32 -21.69 -9.07
CA ASP A 260 -13.46 -21.96 -7.91
C ASP A 260 -11.98 -21.71 -8.23
N GLY A 261 -11.22 -21.32 -7.21
CA GLY A 261 -9.78 -21.09 -7.25
C GLY A 261 -9.09 -21.81 -6.10
N PHE A 262 -7.98 -22.46 -6.40
CA PHE A 262 -7.21 -23.24 -5.43
C PHE A 262 -5.93 -22.52 -5.06
N TYR A 263 -5.66 -22.44 -3.75
CA TYR A 263 -4.50 -21.77 -3.20
C TYR A 263 -3.15 -22.36 -3.71
N PRO A 264 -2.04 -21.63 -3.57
CA PRO A 264 -0.71 -22.18 -3.81
C PRO A 264 -0.41 -23.37 -2.88
N GLY A 265 0.14 -24.46 -3.41
CA GLY A 265 0.37 -25.67 -2.62
C GLY A 265 1.09 -26.78 -3.38
N HIS A 266 1.19 -27.96 -2.75
CA HIS A 266 1.89 -29.13 -3.28
C HIS A 266 0.98 -30.13 -4.02
N GLU A 267 -0.35 -29.99 -3.87
CA GLU A 267 -1.29 -30.94 -4.45
C GLU A 267 -1.49 -30.69 -5.94
N ALA A 268 -1.89 -31.74 -6.66
CA ALA A 268 -1.96 -31.75 -8.12
C ALA A 268 -2.94 -30.74 -8.74
N HIS A 269 -3.85 -30.16 -7.94
CA HIS A 269 -4.85 -29.17 -8.35
C HIS A 269 -4.61 -27.78 -7.76
N MET A 270 -3.55 -27.59 -6.95
CA MET A 270 -3.22 -26.29 -6.36
C MET A 270 -2.83 -25.30 -7.47
N GLY A 271 -3.25 -24.04 -7.31
CA GLY A 271 -3.14 -23.02 -8.35
C GLY A 271 -4.19 -23.10 -9.46
N ASP A 272 -5.08 -24.09 -9.46
CA ASP A 272 -6.11 -24.18 -10.51
C ASP A 272 -7.18 -23.13 -10.31
N VAL A 273 -7.68 -22.60 -11.42
CA VAL A 273 -8.87 -21.79 -11.45
C VAL A 273 -9.82 -22.36 -12.47
N ARG A 274 -11.04 -22.66 -12.03
CA ARG A 274 -12.07 -23.26 -12.85
C ARG A 274 -13.30 -22.38 -12.88
N ILE A 275 -13.86 -22.24 -14.07
CA ILE A 275 -15.11 -21.50 -14.30
C ILE A 275 -16.17 -22.49 -14.75
N ASP A 276 -17.39 -22.34 -14.26
CA ASP A 276 -18.45 -23.26 -14.66
C ASP A 276 -18.74 -23.19 -16.16
N VAL A 277 -19.04 -24.34 -16.77
CA VAL A 277 -19.34 -24.43 -18.21
C VAL A 277 -20.59 -23.63 -18.61
N SER A 278 -21.52 -23.33 -17.70
CA SER A 278 -22.69 -22.50 -18.01
C SER A 278 -22.38 -21.01 -18.15
N ARG A 279 -21.19 -20.57 -17.71
CA ARG A 279 -20.83 -19.14 -17.68
C ARG A 279 -20.57 -18.60 -19.09
N PRO A 280 -20.81 -17.29 -19.33
CA PRO A 280 -20.57 -16.67 -20.63
C PRO A 280 -19.14 -16.87 -21.12
N THR A 281 -19.00 -17.06 -22.44
CA THR A 281 -17.72 -17.27 -23.12
C THR A 281 -17.17 -16.00 -23.77
N GLY A 282 -17.89 -14.88 -23.71
CA GLY A 282 -17.41 -13.58 -24.18
C GLY A 282 -16.37 -12.98 -23.23
N ARG A 283 -15.63 -11.96 -23.70
CA ARG A 283 -14.81 -11.11 -22.83
C ARG A 283 -15.75 -10.21 -22.04
N ALA A 284 -15.90 -10.44 -20.74
CA ALA A 284 -16.77 -9.61 -19.92
C ALA A 284 -16.12 -8.25 -19.65
N ALA A 285 -16.94 -7.21 -19.52
CA ALA A 285 -16.46 -5.87 -19.24
C ALA A 285 -16.15 -5.69 -17.74
N PRO A 286 -15.21 -4.80 -17.38
CA PRO A 286 -15.06 -4.32 -16.00
C PRO A 286 -16.40 -3.90 -15.39
N GLY A 287 -16.61 -4.24 -14.13
CA GLY A 287 -17.85 -3.97 -13.40
C GLY A 287 -18.99 -4.98 -13.64
N SER A 288 -18.76 -5.99 -14.48
CA SER A 288 -19.63 -7.16 -14.60
C SER A 288 -19.32 -8.22 -13.54
N TYR A 289 -20.29 -9.09 -13.27
CA TYR A 289 -20.11 -10.20 -12.33
C TYR A 289 -19.02 -11.17 -12.78
N ASP A 290 -18.94 -11.46 -14.08
CA ASP A 290 -17.98 -12.43 -14.62
C ASP A 290 -16.55 -11.90 -14.52
N PHE A 291 -16.33 -10.61 -14.80
CA PHE A 291 -15.02 -9.97 -14.65
C PHE A 291 -14.56 -9.99 -13.18
N TYR A 292 -15.46 -9.63 -12.26
CA TYR A 292 -15.20 -9.69 -10.82
C TYR A 292 -14.83 -11.10 -10.34
N VAL A 293 -15.57 -12.13 -10.79
CA VAL A 293 -15.29 -13.53 -10.42
C VAL A 293 -13.90 -13.96 -10.90
N PHE A 294 -13.46 -13.51 -12.08
CA PHE A 294 -12.11 -13.83 -12.55
C PHE A 294 -11.03 -13.25 -11.65
N ILE A 295 -11.15 -11.98 -11.26
CA ILE A 295 -10.21 -11.39 -10.28
C ILE A 295 -10.26 -12.20 -8.98
N HIS A 296 -11.46 -12.45 -8.44
CA HIS A 296 -11.67 -13.20 -7.20
C HIS A 296 -10.95 -14.56 -7.18
N GLU A 297 -11.15 -15.39 -8.21
CA GLU A 297 -10.52 -16.71 -8.24
C GLU A 297 -9.01 -16.65 -8.50
N MET A 298 -8.53 -15.66 -9.27
CA MET A 298 -7.09 -15.44 -9.43
C MET A 298 -6.43 -15.11 -8.08
N LEU A 299 -7.10 -14.33 -7.24
CA LEU A 299 -6.58 -13.98 -5.92
C LEU A 299 -6.52 -15.20 -4.98
N HIS A 300 -7.46 -16.15 -5.06
CA HIS A 300 -7.31 -17.45 -4.39
C HIS A 300 -6.05 -18.17 -4.86
N ALA A 301 -5.84 -18.26 -6.17
CA ALA A 301 -4.65 -18.88 -6.75
C ALA A 301 -3.33 -18.17 -6.41
N LEU A 302 -3.40 -16.98 -5.82
CA LEU A 302 -2.26 -16.22 -5.29
C LEU A 302 -2.15 -16.28 -3.76
N GLY A 303 -3.06 -16.95 -3.07
CA GLY A 303 -3.01 -17.21 -1.62
C GLY A 303 -3.94 -16.34 -0.78
N LEU A 304 -4.90 -15.66 -1.39
CA LEU A 304 -5.89 -14.85 -0.67
C LEU A 304 -7.14 -15.67 -0.37
N LYS A 305 -7.59 -15.70 0.88
CA LYS A 305 -8.85 -16.33 1.31
C LYS A 305 -9.98 -15.31 1.43
N HIS A 306 -11.20 -15.79 1.69
CA HIS A 306 -12.32 -14.90 2.02
C HIS A 306 -12.15 -14.23 3.41
N PRO A 307 -12.57 -12.95 3.57
CA PRO A 307 -12.50 -12.22 4.84
C PRO A 307 -13.26 -12.86 5.99
N HIS A 308 -14.34 -13.58 5.69
CA HIS A 308 -15.24 -14.18 6.68
C HIS A 308 -14.82 -15.61 7.09
N ASP A 309 -13.84 -16.20 6.40
CA ASP A 309 -13.40 -17.57 6.64
C ASP A 309 -12.37 -17.68 7.75
N ARG A 310 -12.51 -18.70 8.59
CA ARG A 310 -11.56 -19.01 9.67
C ARG A 310 -10.34 -19.82 9.21
N GLY A 311 -10.26 -20.19 7.93
CA GLY A 311 -9.11 -20.91 7.38
C GLY A 311 -7.83 -20.07 7.45
N GLY A 312 -6.67 -20.72 7.31
CA GLY A 312 -5.39 -20.04 7.17
C GLY A 312 -4.92 -19.27 8.40
N SER A 313 -4.77 -17.94 8.26
CA SER A 313 -4.37 -17.05 9.37
C SER A 313 -5.28 -17.12 10.60
N GLY A 314 -6.50 -17.65 10.45
CA GLY A 314 -7.52 -17.70 11.51
C GLY A 314 -8.19 -16.35 11.78
N VAL A 315 -7.73 -15.28 11.13
CA VAL A 315 -8.26 -13.93 11.28
C VAL A 315 -9.51 -13.77 10.42
N VAL A 316 -10.58 -13.28 11.03
CA VAL A 316 -11.87 -13.02 10.38
C VAL A 316 -12.24 -11.56 10.55
N LEU A 317 -12.68 -10.93 9.46
CA LEU A 317 -13.15 -9.55 9.49
C LEU A 317 -14.62 -9.50 9.96
N PRO A 318 -14.99 -8.61 10.91
CA PRO A 318 -16.38 -8.46 11.32
C PRO A 318 -17.27 -8.05 10.14
N ALA A 319 -18.52 -8.52 10.10
CA ALA A 319 -19.45 -8.26 8.99
C ALA A 319 -19.62 -6.76 8.64
N GLY A 320 -19.53 -5.86 9.63
CA GLY A 320 -19.59 -4.41 9.41
C GLY A 320 -18.35 -3.79 8.76
N ARG A 321 -17.30 -4.57 8.49
CA ARG A 321 -16.06 -4.18 7.81
C ARG A 321 -15.73 -5.07 6.61
N ASP A 322 -16.51 -6.11 6.38
CA ASP A 322 -16.36 -7.08 5.28
C ASP A 322 -17.35 -6.73 4.16
N SER A 323 -16.85 -6.29 3.01
CA SER A 323 -17.65 -6.08 1.80
C SER A 323 -16.78 -5.91 0.55
N HIS A 324 -17.43 -5.93 -0.62
CA HIS A 324 -16.85 -5.54 -1.91
C HIS A 324 -16.27 -4.12 -1.93
N GLU A 325 -16.60 -3.25 -0.96
CA GLU A 325 -15.98 -1.92 -0.87
C GLU A 325 -14.52 -1.99 -0.41
N PHE A 326 -14.11 -3.11 0.18
CA PHE A 326 -12.76 -3.29 0.74
C PHE A 326 -11.99 -4.42 0.08
N SER A 327 -12.69 -5.47 -0.36
CA SER A 327 -12.07 -6.65 -0.96
C SER A 327 -13.01 -7.33 -1.95
N VAL A 328 -12.51 -7.69 -3.12
CA VAL A 328 -13.20 -8.57 -4.06
C VAL A 328 -13.34 -9.98 -3.51
N MET A 329 -12.59 -10.35 -2.46
CA MET A 329 -12.70 -11.65 -1.79
C MET A 329 -13.92 -11.75 -0.87
N SER A 330 -14.64 -10.66 -0.65
CA SER A 330 -15.86 -10.69 0.17
C SER A 330 -17.02 -11.35 -0.58
N TYR A 331 -17.91 -12.03 0.15
CA TYR A 331 -19.23 -12.44 -0.36
C TYR A 331 -20.34 -11.47 0.06
N ARG A 332 -19.99 -10.34 0.66
CA ARG A 332 -20.93 -9.30 1.05
C ARG A 332 -20.80 -8.14 0.06
N SER A 333 -21.89 -7.77 -0.60
CA SER A 333 -21.89 -6.59 -1.46
C SER A 333 -21.66 -5.32 -0.66
N PHE A 334 -22.24 -5.24 0.54
CA PHE A 334 -22.12 -4.09 1.44
C PHE A 334 -21.97 -4.53 2.91
N PRO A 335 -21.39 -3.68 3.79
CA PRO A 335 -21.10 -4.07 5.17
C PRO A 335 -22.35 -4.47 5.95
N GLY A 336 -22.31 -5.64 6.59
CA GLY A 336 -23.41 -6.20 7.38
C GLY A 336 -24.42 -7.04 6.58
N GLN A 337 -24.33 -7.11 5.25
CA GLN A 337 -25.13 -8.04 4.44
C GLN A 337 -24.77 -9.50 4.73
N SER A 338 -25.69 -10.45 4.63
CA SER A 338 -25.36 -11.90 4.66
C SER A 338 -24.33 -12.31 3.59
N VAL A 339 -23.53 -13.35 3.86
CA VAL A 339 -22.64 -13.99 2.85
C VAL A 339 -23.37 -14.94 1.91
N ALA A 340 -24.68 -15.14 2.10
CA ALA A 340 -25.46 -16.07 1.30
C ALA A 340 -25.57 -15.65 -0.17
N ASP A 341 -25.66 -14.34 -0.43
CA ASP A 341 -25.90 -13.80 -1.77
C ASP A 341 -25.15 -12.49 -1.99
N VAL A 342 -24.54 -12.40 -3.16
CA VAL A 342 -23.97 -11.16 -3.71
C VAL A 342 -25.05 -10.45 -4.54
N THR A 343 -25.37 -9.21 -4.19
CA THR A 343 -26.54 -8.46 -4.70
C THR A 343 -26.20 -7.24 -5.56
N ASN A 344 -24.93 -7.04 -5.92
CA ASN A 344 -24.53 -5.90 -6.77
C ASN A 344 -25.34 -5.94 -8.07
N LYS A 345 -25.82 -4.77 -8.49
CA LYS A 345 -26.53 -4.64 -9.77
C LYS A 345 -25.55 -4.72 -10.95
N PRO A 346 -26.02 -5.00 -12.18
CA PRO A 346 -25.17 -4.95 -13.37
C PRO A 346 -24.39 -3.62 -13.46
N GLY A 347 -23.09 -3.72 -13.77
CA GLY A 347 -22.17 -2.59 -13.82
C GLY A 347 -21.74 -2.07 -12.44
N SER A 348 -21.94 -2.81 -11.35
CA SER A 348 -21.60 -2.37 -9.99
C SER A 348 -20.71 -3.33 -9.23
N PHE A 349 -20.03 -4.23 -9.93
CA PHE A 349 -18.99 -5.02 -9.32
C PHE A 349 -17.66 -4.25 -9.30
N PRO A 350 -16.74 -4.57 -8.38
CA PRO A 350 -15.39 -4.04 -8.42
C PRO A 350 -14.74 -4.22 -9.80
N GLN A 351 -14.00 -3.20 -10.23
CA GLN A 351 -13.33 -3.16 -11.54
C GLN A 351 -11.82 -3.42 -11.40
N THR A 352 -11.29 -3.36 -10.19
CA THR A 352 -9.90 -3.65 -9.84
C THR A 352 -9.85 -4.45 -8.53
N PRO A 353 -8.70 -5.04 -8.16
CA PRO A 353 -8.45 -5.43 -6.77
C PRO A 353 -8.71 -4.24 -5.84
N MET A 354 -9.44 -4.47 -4.75
CA MET A 354 -9.82 -3.39 -3.82
C MET A 354 -8.73 -3.18 -2.75
N MET A 355 -8.84 -2.11 -1.96
CA MET A 355 -7.81 -1.67 -1.01
C MET A 355 -7.17 -2.78 -0.15
N ASN A 356 -7.96 -3.69 0.41
CA ASN A 356 -7.43 -4.78 1.23
C ASN A 356 -6.78 -5.88 0.38
N ASP A 357 -7.30 -6.13 -0.83
CA ASP A 357 -6.70 -7.07 -1.78
C ASP A 357 -5.30 -6.60 -2.17
N ILE A 358 -5.17 -5.32 -2.53
CA ILE A 358 -3.89 -4.68 -2.86
C ILE A 358 -2.94 -4.81 -1.68
N ALA A 359 -3.37 -4.41 -0.48
CA ALA A 359 -2.50 -4.48 0.71
C ALA A 359 -2.06 -5.92 1.04
N ALA A 360 -2.94 -6.91 0.85
CA ALA A 360 -2.61 -8.32 1.06
C ALA A 360 -1.65 -8.86 0.00
N LEU A 361 -1.89 -8.56 -1.28
CA LEU A 361 -0.97 -8.92 -2.37
C LEU A 361 0.41 -8.28 -2.17
N GLN A 362 0.47 -7.01 -1.80
CA GLN A 362 1.72 -6.31 -1.51
C GLN A 362 2.42 -6.84 -0.26
N HIS A 363 1.66 -7.34 0.72
CA HIS A 363 2.26 -8.02 1.86
C HIS A 363 2.91 -9.34 1.45
N LEU A 364 2.23 -10.15 0.63
CA LEU A 364 2.74 -11.44 0.14
C LEU A 364 3.89 -11.28 -0.85
N TYR A 365 3.79 -10.29 -1.73
CA TYR A 365 4.60 -10.16 -2.93
C TYR A 365 5.30 -8.80 -3.08
N GLY A 366 5.20 -7.89 -2.13
CA GLY A 366 5.70 -6.53 -2.31
C GLY A 366 4.87 -5.74 -3.33
N PRO A 367 4.96 -4.40 -3.32
CA PRO A 367 4.35 -3.54 -4.32
C PRO A 367 5.11 -3.54 -5.65
N ASN A 368 4.38 -3.27 -6.73
CA ASN A 368 4.98 -2.90 -8.02
C ASN A 368 5.12 -1.37 -8.08
N TRP A 369 6.35 -0.88 -7.90
CA TRP A 369 6.64 0.56 -7.96
C TRP A 369 6.85 1.07 -9.38
N GLU A 370 6.90 0.18 -10.39
CA GLU A 370 7.10 0.59 -11.79
C GLU A 370 5.78 1.02 -12.44
N THR A 371 4.65 0.56 -11.89
CA THR A 371 3.32 0.94 -12.35
C THR A 371 3.12 2.43 -12.17
N ARG A 372 3.03 3.15 -13.29
CA ARG A 372 2.77 4.60 -13.33
C ARG A 372 3.74 5.43 -12.50
N SER A 373 5.00 5.00 -12.39
CA SER A 373 6.02 5.59 -11.49
C SER A 373 6.49 7.03 -11.79
N GLY A 374 5.77 7.78 -12.63
CA GLY A 374 5.97 9.21 -12.83
C GLY A 374 4.61 9.90 -12.99
N ASP A 375 4.64 11.22 -13.04
CA ASP A 375 3.45 12.07 -12.94
C ASP A 375 2.28 11.60 -13.82
N SER A 376 1.19 11.20 -13.15
CA SER A 376 0.00 10.63 -13.75
C SER A 376 -1.23 11.51 -13.50
N SER A 377 -2.03 11.73 -14.54
CA SER A 377 -3.33 12.39 -14.43
C SER A 377 -4.48 11.41 -14.64
N TYR A 378 -5.30 11.25 -13.61
CA TYR A 378 -6.49 10.41 -13.58
C TYR A 378 -7.71 11.26 -13.94
N VAL A 379 -7.92 11.44 -15.26
CA VAL A 379 -9.04 12.22 -15.78
C VAL A 379 -10.33 11.40 -15.75
N PHE A 380 -11.30 11.86 -14.98
CA PHE A 380 -12.58 11.19 -14.80
C PHE A 380 -13.62 11.63 -15.84
N ASP A 381 -14.37 10.68 -16.39
CA ASP A 381 -15.39 10.93 -17.42
C ASP A 381 -16.80 10.89 -16.80
N PRO A 382 -17.55 12.02 -16.76
CA PRO A 382 -18.90 12.08 -16.20
C PRO A 382 -19.93 11.26 -16.97
N LEU A 383 -19.63 10.84 -18.22
CA LEU A 383 -20.50 9.99 -19.02
C LEU A 383 -20.34 8.50 -18.71
N LYS A 384 -19.28 8.10 -18.00
CA LYS A 384 -19.13 6.72 -17.53
C LYS A 384 -20.21 6.42 -16.49
N PRO A 385 -20.95 5.31 -16.62
CA PRO A 385 -22.16 5.10 -15.84
C PRO A 385 -21.85 4.81 -14.37
N ARG A 386 -20.89 3.91 -14.09
CA ARG A 386 -20.52 3.51 -12.73
C ARG A 386 -19.04 3.20 -12.64
N LEU A 387 -18.45 3.63 -11.53
CA LEU A 387 -17.05 3.43 -11.19
C LEU A 387 -17.00 2.75 -9.83
N PHE A 388 -16.14 1.75 -9.71
CA PHE A 388 -15.94 1.02 -8.46
C PHE A 388 -14.58 0.36 -8.46
N GLU A 389 -13.56 1.16 -8.18
CA GLU A 389 -12.17 0.76 -8.31
C GLU A 389 -11.30 1.39 -7.22
N THR A 390 -10.20 0.71 -6.91
CA THR A 390 -9.10 1.28 -6.13
C THR A 390 -7.96 1.65 -7.07
N ILE A 391 -7.41 2.86 -6.89
CA ILE A 391 -6.23 3.35 -7.59
C ILE A 391 -4.97 2.97 -6.80
N TRP A 392 -4.00 2.46 -7.54
CA TRP A 392 -2.62 2.27 -7.12
C TRP A 392 -1.72 3.05 -8.07
N ASP A 393 -0.78 3.78 -7.50
CA ASP A 393 0.28 4.47 -8.23
C ASP A 393 1.63 4.09 -7.61
N GLY A 394 2.67 3.99 -8.45
CA GLY A 394 4.02 3.60 -8.07
C GLY A 394 4.93 4.78 -7.73
N GLY A 395 4.51 6.01 -8.03
CA GLY A 395 5.27 7.25 -7.75
C GLY A 395 5.03 8.34 -8.77
N GLY A 396 5.37 9.58 -8.41
CA GLY A 396 5.15 10.74 -9.26
C GLY A 396 4.57 11.87 -8.43
N GLU A 397 4.26 13.00 -9.07
CA GLU A 397 3.24 13.93 -8.58
C GLU A 397 1.96 13.70 -9.39
N ASP A 398 0.96 13.08 -8.76
CA ASP A 398 -0.22 12.55 -9.43
C ASP A 398 -1.46 13.37 -9.15
N THR A 399 -2.39 13.39 -10.11
CA THR A 399 -3.58 14.27 -10.06
C THR A 399 -4.87 13.52 -10.31
N TYR A 400 -5.85 13.70 -9.42
CA TYR A 400 -7.25 13.40 -9.69
C TYR A 400 -7.92 14.58 -10.40
N ASP A 401 -8.36 14.38 -11.64
CA ASP A 401 -8.93 15.44 -12.46
C ASP A 401 -10.43 15.20 -12.69
N ALA A 402 -11.25 15.99 -12.01
CA ALA A 402 -12.70 16.05 -12.15
C ALA A 402 -13.19 17.35 -12.83
N SER A 403 -12.33 18.05 -13.56
CA SER A 403 -12.65 19.33 -14.24
C SER A 403 -13.82 19.26 -15.21
N ALA A 404 -14.13 18.07 -15.74
CA ALA A 404 -15.26 17.84 -16.64
C ALA A 404 -16.63 17.79 -15.94
N TYR A 405 -16.68 17.79 -14.60
CA TYR A 405 -17.91 17.63 -13.83
C TYR A 405 -18.61 18.98 -13.64
N SER A 406 -19.94 18.96 -13.70
CA SER A 406 -20.81 20.11 -13.45
C SER A 406 -21.67 19.94 -12.19
N VAL A 407 -21.39 18.91 -11.41
CA VAL A 407 -22.01 18.63 -10.12
C VAL A 407 -20.89 18.57 -9.10
N GLY A 408 -21.18 18.92 -7.85
CA GLY A 408 -20.23 18.83 -6.77
C GLY A 408 -19.66 17.41 -6.61
N VAL A 409 -18.34 17.29 -6.70
CA VAL A 409 -17.57 16.09 -6.43
C VAL A 409 -17.00 16.14 -5.02
N SER A 410 -16.66 14.98 -4.47
CA SER A 410 -15.84 14.90 -3.27
C SER A 410 -14.60 14.06 -3.56
N LEU A 411 -13.43 14.68 -3.55
CA LEU A 411 -12.14 14.02 -3.75
C LEU A 411 -11.40 13.99 -2.41
N ASP A 412 -11.14 12.78 -1.89
CA ASP A 412 -10.40 12.57 -0.62
C ASP A 412 -9.12 11.80 -0.94
N LEU A 413 -7.97 12.49 -0.94
CA LEU A 413 -6.68 11.96 -1.38
C LEU A 413 -5.95 11.13 -0.33
N ARG A 414 -6.52 11.02 0.88
CA ARG A 414 -5.88 10.25 1.97
C ARG A 414 -5.87 8.75 1.66
N PRO A 415 -4.85 8.01 2.12
CA PRO A 415 -4.74 6.58 1.89
C PRO A 415 -5.91 5.82 2.56
N GLY A 416 -6.48 4.84 1.85
CA GLY A 416 -7.63 4.07 2.32
C GLY A 416 -8.95 4.85 2.38
N ARG A 417 -8.98 6.07 1.86
CA ARG A 417 -10.20 6.89 1.70
C ARG A 417 -10.75 6.76 0.29
N TRP A 418 -11.85 7.47 0.05
CA TRP A 418 -12.63 7.30 -1.17
C TRP A 418 -13.22 8.63 -1.63
N SER A 419 -13.40 8.72 -2.94
CA SER A 419 -13.92 9.87 -3.64
C SER A 419 -15.29 9.54 -4.25
N VAL A 420 -16.19 10.53 -4.26
CA VAL A 420 -17.52 10.47 -4.87
C VAL A 420 -17.55 11.45 -6.03
N LEU A 421 -17.60 10.93 -7.25
CA LEU A 421 -17.61 11.75 -8.47
C LEU A 421 -19.01 12.23 -8.85
N ALA A 422 -20.00 11.34 -8.78
CA ALA A 422 -21.40 11.69 -8.93
C ALA A 422 -22.29 10.60 -8.30
N PRO A 423 -23.49 10.93 -7.78
CA PRO A 423 -24.43 9.92 -7.28
C PRO A 423 -24.80 8.85 -8.32
N SER A 424 -24.85 9.22 -9.61
CA SER A 424 -25.10 8.30 -10.72
C SER A 424 -24.00 7.25 -10.90
N GLN A 425 -22.77 7.59 -10.53
CA GLN A 425 -21.58 6.76 -10.72
C GLN A 425 -21.29 5.80 -9.57
N LEU A 426 -21.99 5.93 -8.45
CA LEU A 426 -21.84 5.00 -7.34
C LEU A 426 -22.35 3.60 -7.72
N ALA A 427 -21.54 2.58 -7.38
CA ALA A 427 -21.96 1.20 -7.49
C ALA A 427 -23.22 0.93 -6.65
N ARG A 428 -24.22 0.26 -7.24
CA ARG A 428 -25.44 -0.17 -6.54
C ARG A 428 -25.24 -1.57 -6.00
N LEU A 429 -25.07 -1.68 -4.70
CA LEU A 429 -24.64 -2.89 -4.00
C LEU A 429 -25.81 -3.80 -3.61
N GLY A 430 -27.02 -3.25 -3.43
CA GLY A 430 -28.20 -4.03 -3.11
C GLY A 430 -29.32 -3.21 -2.52
N GLN A 431 -30.09 -3.81 -1.61
CA GLN A 431 -31.13 -3.13 -0.83
C GLN A 431 -31.01 -3.46 0.66
N ARG A 432 -31.38 -2.50 1.51
CA ARG A 432 -31.52 -2.66 2.96
C ARG A 432 -32.76 -1.90 3.40
N ASP A 433 -33.67 -2.57 4.10
CA ASP A 433 -34.91 -1.99 4.63
C ASP A 433 -35.76 -1.24 3.57
N GLY A 434 -35.67 -1.67 2.30
CA GLY A 434 -36.37 -1.05 1.17
C GLY A 434 -35.55 -0.04 0.37
N ASP A 435 -34.47 0.49 0.95
CA ASP A 435 -33.62 1.49 0.33
C ASP A 435 -32.50 0.89 -0.51
N THR A 436 -32.11 1.58 -1.59
CA THR A 436 -30.94 1.17 -2.39
C THR A 436 -29.67 1.45 -1.59
N VAL A 437 -28.83 0.44 -1.43
CA VAL A 437 -27.49 0.60 -0.86
C VAL A 437 -26.51 0.85 -2.01
N THR A 438 -25.80 1.97 -1.96
CA THR A 438 -24.69 2.29 -2.86
C THR A 438 -23.35 2.11 -2.16
N ALA A 439 -22.28 1.98 -2.94
CA ALA A 439 -20.92 2.10 -2.41
C ALA A 439 -20.71 3.50 -1.84
N ARG A 440 -19.82 3.60 -0.86
CA ARG A 440 -19.42 4.87 -0.24
C ARG A 440 -18.68 5.82 -1.18
N GLY A 441 -18.04 5.27 -2.22
CA GLY A 441 -17.24 6.00 -3.19
C GLY A 441 -17.25 5.33 -4.55
N SER A 442 -16.87 6.11 -5.55
CA SER A 442 -16.63 5.67 -6.92
C SER A 442 -15.18 5.18 -7.08
N ILE A 443 -14.25 5.93 -6.46
CA ILE A 443 -12.80 5.73 -6.52
C ILE A 443 -12.30 5.58 -5.09
N PHE A 444 -11.39 4.65 -4.87
CA PHE A 444 -10.75 4.40 -3.58
C PHE A 444 -9.24 4.54 -3.71
N ASN A 445 -8.56 4.99 -2.67
CA ASN A 445 -7.10 5.06 -2.66
C ASN A 445 -6.54 3.82 -1.98
N ALA A 446 -5.50 3.21 -2.55
CA ALA A 446 -4.79 2.12 -1.92
C ALA A 446 -4.28 2.50 -0.50
N LEU A 447 -4.08 1.48 0.33
CA LEU A 447 -3.40 1.66 1.62
C LEU A 447 -1.90 1.82 1.37
N MET A 448 -1.25 2.68 2.15
CA MET A 448 0.21 2.83 2.07
C MET A 448 0.95 1.53 2.41
N TYR A 449 1.93 1.19 1.59
CA TYR A 449 2.84 0.09 1.87
C TYR A 449 3.85 0.49 2.94
N ARG A 450 3.66 0.00 4.18
CA ARG A 450 4.57 0.22 5.33
C ARG A 450 4.86 1.71 5.62
N GLY A 451 3.88 2.59 5.34
CA GLY A 451 4.00 4.03 5.55
C GLY A 451 4.80 4.76 4.47
N ASP A 452 5.09 4.11 3.35
CA ASP A 452 5.70 4.73 2.18
C ASP A 452 4.68 5.62 1.46
N GLU A 453 5.06 6.88 1.25
CA GLU A 453 4.22 7.93 0.66
C GLU A 453 4.20 7.90 -0.87
N ARG A 454 5.06 7.08 -1.52
CA ARG A 454 5.20 7.08 -3.00
C ARG A 454 3.93 6.71 -3.77
N SER A 455 2.96 6.03 -3.16
CA SER A 455 1.73 5.62 -3.85
C SER A 455 0.56 6.58 -3.62
N LEU A 456 0.82 7.75 -3.02
CA LEU A 456 -0.22 8.72 -2.76
C LEU A 456 -0.55 9.46 -4.06
N ILE A 457 -1.73 10.08 -4.06
CA ILE A 457 -2.11 11.04 -5.06
C ILE A 457 -1.96 12.41 -4.41
N GLU A 458 -1.18 13.28 -5.01
CA GLU A 458 -0.81 14.58 -4.44
C GLU A 458 -1.85 15.65 -4.77
N ASN A 459 -2.46 15.60 -5.95
CA ASN A 459 -3.19 16.74 -6.48
C ASN A 459 -4.64 16.40 -6.81
N ALA A 460 -5.51 17.41 -6.75
CA ALA A 460 -6.91 17.27 -7.14
C ALA A 460 -7.44 18.54 -7.81
N ILE A 461 -8.25 18.33 -8.85
CA ILE A 461 -8.92 19.39 -9.59
C ILE A 461 -10.43 19.09 -9.57
N GLY A 462 -11.21 19.99 -8.99
CA GLY A 462 -12.67 20.00 -9.03
C GLY A 462 -13.21 20.49 -10.38
N GLY A 463 -14.53 20.48 -10.51
CA GLY A 463 -15.29 20.86 -11.68
C GLY A 463 -15.89 22.26 -11.58
N SER A 464 -17.19 22.35 -11.85
CA SER A 464 -17.94 23.61 -11.91
C SER A 464 -19.15 23.65 -10.98
N GLY A 465 -19.25 22.71 -10.05
CA GLY A 465 -20.23 22.74 -8.97
C GLY A 465 -19.51 22.73 -7.63
N ASP A 466 -20.26 22.83 -6.54
CA ASP A 466 -19.71 22.96 -5.19
C ASP A 466 -18.94 21.70 -4.76
N ASP A 467 -17.62 21.75 -4.86
CA ASP A 467 -16.73 20.60 -4.71
C ASP A 467 -16.13 20.52 -3.30
N ARG A 468 -15.75 19.30 -2.90
CA ARG A 468 -15.04 19.04 -1.65
C ARG A 468 -13.73 18.32 -1.93
N LEU A 469 -12.62 19.02 -1.75
CA LEU A 469 -11.26 18.52 -1.97
C LEU A 469 -10.55 18.37 -0.63
N ILE A 470 -9.99 17.20 -0.36
CA ILE A 470 -9.19 16.92 0.83
C ILE A 470 -7.86 16.36 0.38
N GLY A 471 -6.78 17.04 0.75
CA GLY A 471 -5.39 16.61 0.60
C GLY A 471 -5.05 15.41 1.50
N ASN A 472 -3.78 15.24 1.80
CA ASN A 472 -3.29 14.13 2.62
C ASN A 472 -2.03 14.54 3.40
N GLN A 473 -1.12 13.61 3.66
CA GLN A 473 0.08 13.86 4.47
C GLN A 473 1.31 14.32 3.68
N VAL A 474 1.19 14.42 2.35
CA VAL A 474 2.22 15.01 1.49
C VAL A 474 1.74 16.39 1.01
N ARG A 475 2.65 17.17 0.41
CA ARG A 475 2.26 18.44 -0.19
C ARG A 475 1.25 18.19 -1.31
N ASN A 476 0.16 18.94 -1.31
CA ASN A 476 -0.91 18.85 -2.28
C ASN A 476 -1.06 20.15 -3.10
N ASP A 477 -1.50 20.01 -4.35
CA ASP A 477 -2.06 21.10 -5.19
C ASP A 477 -3.55 20.83 -5.41
N LEU A 478 -4.40 21.67 -4.82
CA LEU A 478 -5.84 21.55 -4.82
C LEU A 478 -6.47 22.76 -5.53
N THR A 479 -7.23 22.48 -6.60
CA THR A 479 -7.95 23.49 -7.38
C THR A 479 -9.46 23.21 -7.31
N GLY A 480 -10.25 24.11 -6.72
CA GLY A 480 -11.72 24.01 -6.59
C GLY A 480 -12.40 24.05 -7.96
N GLY A 481 -12.21 25.15 -8.68
CA GLY A 481 -12.78 25.31 -10.02
C GLY A 481 -13.78 26.45 -10.04
N ARG A 482 -15.05 26.16 -10.27
CA ARG A 482 -16.15 27.13 -10.06
C ARG A 482 -17.15 26.52 -9.10
N GLY A 483 -17.88 27.35 -8.38
CA GLY A 483 -18.86 26.89 -7.40
C GLY A 483 -18.36 27.23 -6.00
N ASP A 484 -19.18 26.99 -4.99
CA ASP A 484 -18.79 27.28 -3.61
C ASP A 484 -18.02 26.07 -3.07
N ASP A 485 -16.69 26.08 -3.22
CA ASP A 485 -15.84 24.91 -2.99
C ASP A 485 -15.32 24.85 -1.56
N ARG A 486 -14.98 23.63 -1.11
CA ARG A 486 -14.27 23.41 0.15
C ARG A 486 -12.97 22.65 -0.08
N LEU A 487 -11.85 23.29 0.26
CA LEU A 487 -10.49 22.74 0.14
C LEU A 487 -9.86 22.59 1.54
N ASP A 488 -9.18 21.47 1.77
CA ASP A 488 -8.56 21.11 3.05
C ASP A 488 -7.19 20.45 2.76
N GLY A 489 -6.10 21.21 2.90
CA GLY A 489 -4.72 20.78 2.57
C GLY A 489 -4.19 19.70 3.52
N LEU A 490 -4.49 19.88 4.82
CA LEU A 490 -4.09 19.05 5.95
C LEU A 490 -2.65 19.25 6.40
N ALA A 491 -1.66 18.69 5.69
CA ALA A 491 -0.31 18.63 6.21
C ALA A 491 0.77 18.85 5.16
N ARG A 492 1.86 19.49 5.60
CA ARG A 492 2.93 20.08 4.79
C ARG A 492 2.44 21.33 4.04
N GLY A 493 3.35 21.99 3.33
CA GLY A 493 3.07 23.27 2.69
C GLY A 493 2.36 23.08 1.35
N ASP A 494 1.04 23.27 1.36
CA ASP A 494 0.09 23.01 0.28
C ASP A 494 -0.19 24.25 -0.59
N TRP A 495 -0.75 24.00 -1.78
CA TRP A 495 -1.26 25.03 -2.69
C TRP A 495 -2.76 24.82 -2.86
N LEU A 496 -3.57 25.79 -2.44
CA LEU A 496 -5.03 25.77 -2.53
C LEU A 496 -5.49 26.96 -3.38
N PHE A 497 -6.26 26.68 -4.41
CA PHE A 497 -6.90 27.67 -5.28
C PHE A 497 -8.41 27.41 -5.33
N GLY A 498 -9.22 28.33 -4.81
CA GLY A 498 -10.69 28.24 -4.81
C GLY A 498 -11.24 28.39 -6.22
N GLY A 499 -11.11 29.60 -6.77
CA GLY A 499 -11.61 29.97 -8.10
C GLY A 499 -12.76 30.97 -7.99
N PRO A 500 -13.75 30.94 -8.89
CA PRO A 500 -14.96 31.73 -8.72
C PRO A 500 -16.03 30.98 -7.89
N GLY A 501 -16.50 31.62 -6.83
CA GLY A 501 -17.47 31.08 -5.87
C GLY A 501 -17.20 31.63 -4.48
N ALA A 502 -18.04 31.31 -3.50
CA ALA A 502 -17.72 31.59 -2.10
C ALA A 502 -17.02 30.38 -1.49
N ASP A 503 -15.68 30.39 -1.51
CA ASP A 503 -14.86 29.24 -1.19
C ASP A 503 -14.46 29.17 0.28
N LEU A 504 -14.29 27.95 0.79
CA LEU A 504 -13.77 27.66 2.12
C LEU A 504 -12.47 26.87 2.03
N MET A 505 -11.37 27.52 2.40
CA MET A 505 -10.03 26.96 2.28
C MET A 505 -9.33 26.86 3.63
N ILE A 506 -8.74 25.70 3.90
CA ILE A 506 -7.98 25.41 5.11
C ILE A 506 -6.63 24.81 4.71
N GLY A 507 -5.54 25.50 5.02
CA GLY A 507 -4.16 25.03 4.78
C GLY A 507 -3.83 23.85 5.67
N GLY A 508 -3.77 24.09 6.99
CA GLY A 508 -3.60 23.04 7.99
C GLY A 508 -2.26 23.17 8.71
N THR A 509 -1.36 22.21 8.52
CA THR A 509 -0.01 22.29 9.09
C THR A 509 1.00 22.41 7.99
N GLY A 510 1.94 23.35 8.05
CA GLY A 510 2.88 23.59 6.97
C GLY A 510 2.83 25.05 6.54
N ASN A 511 3.64 25.42 5.56
CA ASN A 511 3.64 26.78 5.04
C ASN A 511 2.84 26.78 3.74
N ASP A 512 1.60 27.20 3.84
CA ASP A 512 0.59 27.03 2.81
C ASP A 512 0.43 28.27 1.93
N TRP A 513 -0.06 28.05 0.72
CA TRP A 513 -0.44 29.09 -0.24
C TRP A 513 -1.91 28.96 -0.57
N LEU A 514 -2.70 29.94 -0.13
CA LEU A 514 -4.14 29.97 -0.30
C LEU A 514 -4.52 31.17 -1.18
N TRP A 515 -5.19 30.93 -2.30
CA TRP A 515 -5.83 31.96 -3.11
C TRP A 515 -7.33 31.67 -3.28
N GLY A 516 -8.20 32.53 -2.74
CA GLY A 516 -9.66 32.47 -2.85
C GLY A 516 -10.12 32.65 -4.30
N GLY A 517 -9.99 33.87 -4.82
CA GLY A 517 -10.21 34.15 -6.23
C GLY A 517 -11.28 35.22 -6.46
N ARG A 518 -12.49 34.81 -6.79
CA ARG A 518 -13.64 35.72 -6.96
C ARG A 518 -14.80 35.22 -6.12
N GLY A 519 -15.31 36.04 -5.23
CA GLY A 519 -16.45 35.73 -4.38
C GLY A 519 -16.10 36.04 -2.93
N GLU A 520 -17.04 35.80 -2.02
CA GLU A 520 -16.80 36.06 -0.60
C GLU A 520 -16.12 34.82 0.02
N ASP A 521 -14.79 34.82 0.06
CA ASP A 521 -14.00 33.65 0.45
C ASP A 521 -13.63 33.64 1.94
N LEU A 522 -13.46 32.43 2.50
CA LEU A 522 -12.91 32.22 3.84
C LEU A 522 -11.64 31.37 3.79
N LEU A 523 -10.51 32.03 4.04
CA LEU A 523 -9.18 31.42 4.02
C LEU A 523 -8.62 31.29 5.44
N ARG A 524 -8.13 30.09 5.77
CA ARG A 524 -7.46 29.81 7.04
C ARG A 524 -6.14 29.08 6.81
N GLY A 525 -5.02 29.73 7.16
CA GLY A 525 -3.68 29.15 7.10
C GLY A 525 -3.48 28.02 8.12
N ASP A 526 -3.97 28.26 9.35
CA ASP A 526 -3.81 27.41 10.53
C ASP A 526 -2.38 27.46 11.11
N SER A 527 -1.48 26.55 10.77
CA SER A 527 -0.17 26.49 11.44
C SER A 527 1.00 26.41 10.49
N GLY A 528 1.87 27.42 10.58
CA GLY A 528 3.06 27.58 9.75
C GLY A 528 3.12 29.00 9.20
N ASP A 529 4.12 29.31 8.38
CA ASP A 529 4.24 30.65 7.80
C ASP A 529 3.49 30.69 6.47
N ASP A 530 2.22 31.13 6.52
CA ASP A 530 1.27 30.99 5.42
C ASP A 530 1.18 32.25 4.54
N ARG A 531 0.68 32.07 3.31
CA ARG A 531 0.36 33.16 2.39
C ARG A 531 -1.07 33.05 1.93
N LEU A 532 -1.87 34.05 2.30
CA LEU A 532 -3.30 34.10 2.04
C LEU A 532 -3.62 35.27 1.11
N PHE A 533 -4.31 34.99 0.01
CA PHE A 533 -4.75 35.95 -0.99
C PHE A 533 -6.27 35.82 -1.15
N GLY A 534 -7.05 36.84 -0.75
CA GLY A 534 -8.51 36.83 -0.88
C GLY A 534 -8.91 36.91 -2.36
N GLY A 535 -8.60 38.03 -2.99
CA GLY A 535 -8.75 38.24 -4.41
C GLY A 535 -9.75 39.35 -4.72
N ARG A 536 -10.98 38.99 -5.06
CA ARG A 536 -12.03 39.96 -5.36
C ARG A 536 -13.26 39.65 -4.54
N ASP A 537 -13.98 40.72 -4.19
CA ASP A 537 -15.17 40.71 -3.35
C ASP A 537 -14.77 40.59 -1.87
N ASP A 538 -15.73 40.56 -0.94
CA ASP A 538 -15.44 40.77 0.48
C ASP A 538 -14.94 39.47 1.15
N ASP A 539 -13.65 39.40 1.46
CA ASP A 539 -12.99 38.18 1.94
C ASP A 539 -12.72 38.17 3.46
N THR A 540 -12.54 36.96 4.02
CA THR A 540 -12.04 36.78 5.39
C THR A 540 -10.81 35.88 5.41
N LEU A 541 -9.67 36.46 5.83
CA LEU A 541 -8.38 35.77 5.90
C LEU A 541 -7.95 35.61 7.35
N MET A 542 -7.55 34.40 7.73
CA MET A 542 -7.07 34.04 9.07
C MET A 542 -5.72 33.31 8.99
N GLY A 543 -4.61 33.98 9.33
CA GLY A 543 -3.28 33.37 9.41
C GLY A 543 -3.23 32.29 10.50
N SER A 544 -3.58 32.69 11.72
CA SER A 544 -3.67 31.87 12.94
C SER A 544 -2.35 31.72 13.69
N THR A 545 -1.48 30.77 13.39
CA THR A 545 -0.19 30.62 14.08
C THR A 545 0.95 30.54 13.09
N GLY A 546 1.97 31.38 13.28
CA GLY A 546 3.12 31.46 12.40
C GLY A 546 3.29 32.88 11.89
N ARG A 547 4.24 33.11 10.99
CA ARG A 547 4.46 34.45 10.43
C ARG A 547 3.75 34.55 9.10
N ASP A 548 2.53 35.05 9.15
CA ASP A 548 1.62 34.98 8.02
C ASP A 548 1.69 36.25 7.16
N ARG A 549 1.42 36.08 5.87
CA ARG A 549 1.30 37.19 4.92
C ARG A 549 -0.10 37.18 4.33
N LEU A 550 -0.89 38.20 4.65
CA LEU A 550 -2.29 38.34 4.24
C LEU A 550 -2.43 39.49 3.24
N ASP A 551 -3.09 39.22 2.13
CA ASP A 551 -3.38 40.17 1.04
C ASP A 551 -4.87 40.00 0.70
N GLY A 552 -5.70 40.94 1.15
CA GLY A 552 -7.15 40.89 0.94
C GLY A 552 -7.52 40.93 -0.54
N GLY A 553 -6.83 41.79 -1.30
CA GLY A 553 -7.19 42.09 -2.67
C GLY A 553 -8.25 43.19 -2.70
N SER A 554 -9.13 43.18 -3.70
CA SER A 554 -10.17 44.21 -3.82
C SER A 554 -11.46 43.76 -3.14
N GLY A 555 -11.95 44.53 -2.18
CA GLY A 555 -13.11 44.14 -1.40
C GLY A 555 -13.18 44.97 -0.13
N ALA A 556 -14.13 44.69 0.75
CA ALA A 556 -14.06 45.13 2.14
C ALA A 556 -13.63 43.95 3.02
N ASP A 557 -12.32 43.73 3.12
CA ASP A 557 -11.80 42.48 3.64
C ASP A 557 -11.62 42.49 5.17
N ARG A 558 -11.64 41.29 5.74
CA ARG A 558 -11.40 41.06 7.17
C ARG A 558 -10.13 40.25 7.35
N LEU A 559 -9.09 40.90 7.85
CA LEU A 559 -7.76 40.32 8.00
C LEU A 559 -7.47 40.04 9.47
N LEU A 560 -7.17 38.78 9.78
CA LEU A 560 -6.77 38.30 11.11
C LEU A 560 -5.39 37.65 10.99
N GLY A 561 -4.36 38.30 11.53
CA GLY A 561 -3.00 37.74 11.54
C GLY A 561 -2.92 36.55 12.48
N GLY A 562 -3.39 36.74 13.71
CA GLY A 562 -3.37 35.73 14.75
C GLY A 562 -2.20 35.91 15.72
N PHE A 563 -1.43 34.85 15.90
CA PHE A 563 -0.26 34.83 16.75
C PHE A 563 1.02 35.02 15.94
N ASP A 564 2.08 35.44 16.63
CA ASP A 564 3.39 35.74 16.04
C ASP A 564 3.37 37.02 15.19
N ALA A 565 4.27 37.15 14.20
CA ALA A 565 4.54 38.44 13.56
C ALA A 565 4.06 38.41 12.11
N ASP A 566 2.97 39.14 11.86
CA ASP A 566 2.23 39.06 10.60
C ASP A 566 2.43 40.28 9.71
N SER A 567 2.24 40.08 8.41
CA SER A 567 2.30 41.10 7.38
C SER A 567 0.95 41.24 6.67
N PHE A 568 0.34 42.42 6.77
CA PHE A 568 -0.87 42.80 6.03
C PHE A 568 -0.47 43.64 4.80
N VAL A 569 -0.79 43.16 3.60
CA VAL A 569 -0.22 43.67 2.34
C VAL A 569 -1.29 44.40 1.53
N PHE A 570 -0.94 45.59 1.06
CA PHE A 570 -1.75 46.38 0.13
C PHE A 570 -0.88 46.81 -1.05
N ARG A 571 -1.43 46.73 -2.27
CA ARG A 571 -0.68 46.96 -3.52
C ARG A 571 -1.31 48.02 -4.41
N ASP A 572 -2.59 48.29 -4.26
CA ASP A 572 -3.33 49.31 -5.00
C ASP A 572 -4.35 50.00 -4.08
N GLU A 573 -4.77 51.20 -4.42
CA GLU A 573 -5.84 51.89 -3.68
C GLU A 573 -7.15 51.13 -3.71
N VAL A 574 -7.42 50.40 -4.80
CA VAL A 574 -8.63 49.57 -4.91
C VAL A 574 -8.65 48.40 -3.93
N ASP A 575 -7.52 48.07 -3.32
CA ASP A 575 -7.46 47.02 -2.31
C ASP A 575 -8.15 47.46 -1.01
N SER A 576 -8.11 48.75 -0.68
CA SER A 576 -8.79 49.27 0.51
C SER A 576 -9.17 50.75 0.36
N PRO A 577 -10.09 51.08 -0.56
CA PRO A 577 -10.51 52.45 -0.83
C PRO A 577 -11.15 53.11 0.38
N ALA A 578 -11.05 54.44 0.44
CA ALA A 578 -11.70 55.22 1.48
C ALA A 578 -13.23 54.98 1.53
N GLY A 579 -13.77 54.90 2.74
CA GLY A 579 -15.21 54.74 2.97
C GLY A 579 -15.65 53.30 3.19
N ARG A 580 -16.54 52.79 2.32
CA ARG A 580 -17.27 51.53 2.57
C ARG A 580 -16.53 50.27 2.14
N GLY A 581 -15.63 50.37 1.17
CA GLY A 581 -14.81 49.27 0.68
C GLY A 581 -13.45 49.20 1.38
N ARG A 582 -13.35 49.68 2.62
CA ARG A 582 -12.08 49.65 3.35
C ARG A 582 -11.94 48.33 4.09
N ASP A 583 -10.71 47.85 4.17
CA ASP A 583 -10.34 46.68 4.93
C ASP A 583 -10.34 46.93 6.43
N VAL A 584 -10.48 45.82 7.16
CA VAL A 584 -10.44 45.77 8.60
C VAL A 584 -9.39 44.77 9.05
N ILE A 585 -8.31 45.28 9.65
CA ILE A 585 -7.37 44.45 10.40
C ILE A 585 -7.90 44.30 11.83
N VAL A 586 -8.15 43.06 12.24
CA VAL A 586 -8.95 42.75 13.42
C VAL A 586 -8.12 42.70 14.71
N ASP A 587 -6.86 42.29 14.63
CA ASP A 587 -6.03 41.91 15.77
C ASP A 587 -4.60 42.48 15.77
N PHE A 588 -4.35 43.54 14.99
CA PHE A 588 -3.04 44.17 14.84
C PHE A 588 -2.30 44.43 16.17
N VAL A 589 -1.06 43.98 16.28
CA VAL A 589 -0.17 44.11 17.44
C VAL A 589 1.01 45.05 17.11
N PRO A 590 1.03 46.29 17.65
CA PRO A 590 2.13 47.24 17.43
C PRO A 590 3.49 46.70 17.86
N GLY A 591 4.52 47.01 17.08
CA GLY A 591 5.89 46.56 17.29
C GLY A 591 6.15 45.11 16.86
N LEU A 592 5.09 44.33 16.61
CA LEU A 592 5.16 42.94 16.17
C LEU A 592 4.75 42.82 14.70
N ASP A 593 3.51 43.21 14.39
CA ASP A 593 2.94 43.11 13.04
C ASP A 593 3.38 44.27 12.14
N ARG A 594 3.18 44.09 10.84
CA ARG A 594 3.56 45.06 9.81
C ARG A 594 2.42 45.28 8.82
N ILE A 595 2.22 46.55 8.45
CA ILE A 595 1.39 46.95 7.31
C ILE A 595 2.34 47.27 6.15
N GLU A 596 2.26 46.48 5.08
CA GLU A 596 3.09 46.61 3.90
C GLU A 596 2.39 47.43 2.81
N LEU A 597 2.88 48.64 2.57
CA LEU A 597 2.35 49.61 1.59
C LEU A 597 3.35 49.91 0.47
N ALA A 598 4.59 49.41 0.54
CA ALA A 598 5.65 49.64 -0.46
C ALA A 598 5.30 49.14 -1.89
N GLY A 599 4.23 48.35 -2.02
CA GLY A 599 3.68 47.93 -3.31
C GLY A 599 2.80 48.98 -3.99
N MET A 600 2.21 49.88 -3.20
CA MET A 600 1.29 50.92 -3.66
C MET A 600 2.02 52.09 -4.33
N ASP A 601 1.30 52.79 -5.19
CA ASP A 601 1.73 54.08 -5.72
C ASP A 601 1.15 55.21 -4.86
N ALA A 602 2.01 55.89 -4.11
CA ALA A 602 1.56 56.91 -3.16
C ALA A 602 1.18 58.25 -3.82
N ASP A 603 1.62 58.54 -5.05
CA ASP A 603 1.41 59.86 -5.66
C ASP A 603 0.87 59.73 -7.10
N ALA A 604 -0.45 59.74 -7.22
CA ALA A 604 -1.16 59.60 -8.49
C ALA A 604 -0.91 60.77 -9.46
N THR A 605 -0.26 61.86 -9.01
CA THR A 605 0.06 63.02 -9.84
C THR A 605 1.37 62.85 -10.61
N HIS A 606 2.18 61.85 -10.26
CA HIS A 606 3.44 61.51 -10.91
C HIS A 606 3.38 60.14 -11.60
N ALA A 607 4.30 59.92 -12.54
CA ALA A 607 4.39 58.65 -13.25
C ALA A 607 5.38 57.71 -12.55
N GLY A 608 4.99 56.44 -12.42
CA GLY A 608 5.77 55.40 -11.74
C GLY A 608 5.45 55.35 -10.24
N ARG A 609 5.94 54.34 -9.53
CA ARG A 609 5.60 54.11 -8.12
C ARG A 609 6.35 55.04 -7.17
N GLN A 610 5.64 55.83 -6.37
CA GLN A 610 6.20 56.56 -5.23
C GLN A 610 5.86 55.86 -3.89
N GLY A 611 6.73 56.06 -2.89
CA GLY A 611 6.50 55.57 -1.53
C GLY A 611 5.81 56.62 -0.67
N TRP A 612 5.04 56.15 0.31
CA TRP A 612 4.27 57.00 1.23
C TRP A 612 5.16 57.78 2.18
N HIS A 613 4.79 59.03 2.47
CA HIS A 613 5.41 59.87 3.50
C HIS A 613 4.53 59.90 4.76
N PHE A 614 4.95 59.19 5.81
CA PHE A 614 4.19 59.11 7.05
C PHE A 614 4.30 60.37 7.91
N VAL A 615 3.20 61.11 8.08
CA VAL A 615 3.11 62.36 8.86
C VAL A 615 2.60 62.17 10.29
N GLY A 616 2.46 60.92 10.75
CA GLY A 616 1.94 60.61 12.09
C GLY A 616 0.46 60.98 12.22
N ALA A 617 0.09 61.70 13.28
CA ALA A 617 -1.30 62.12 13.54
C ALA A 617 -1.66 63.51 12.99
N ALA A 618 -0.76 64.13 12.21
CA ALA A 618 -1.03 65.43 11.59
C ALA A 618 -2.13 65.32 10.53
N ALA A 619 -2.90 66.40 10.34
CA ALA A 619 -3.83 66.49 9.21
C ALA A 619 -3.05 66.57 7.88
N PHE A 620 -3.67 66.11 6.78
CA PHE A 620 -3.09 66.27 5.45
C PHE A 620 -2.83 67.74 5.14
N SER A 621 -1.68 68.01 4.55
CA SER A 621 -1.26 69.35 4.14
C SER A 621 -1.76 69.75 2.75
N GLY A 622 -2.36 68.79 2.02
CA GLY A 622 -2.69 68.91 0.60
C GLY A 622 -1.48 68.60 -0.31
N THR A 623 -0.59 67.72 0.15
CA THR A 623 0.53 67.20 -0.63
C THR A 623 0.24 65.73 -0.92
N ALA A 624 0.25 65.35 -2.19
CA ALA A 624 0.10 63.95 -2.61
C ALA A 624 1.19 63.06 -1.96
N GLY A 625 0.83 61.81 -1.67
CA GLY A 625 1.72 60.83 -1.03
C GLY A 625 1.85 60.97 0.47
N GLU A 626 0.97 61.71 1.13
CA GLU A 626 0.92 61.76 2.59
C GLU A 626 0.14 60.57 3.17
N LEU A 627 0.71 59.93 4.19
CA LEU A 627 0.09 58.85 4.96
C LEU A 627 -0.01 59.26 6.43
N ARG A 628 -1.14 59.02 7.07
CA ARG A 628 -1.36 59.40 8.47
C ARG A 628 -2.05 58.30 9.29
N HIS A 629 -1.97 58.44 10.60
CA HIS A 629 -2.76 57.68 11.57
C HIS A 629 -3.79 58.59 12.25
N ALA A 630 -5.06 58.33 11.98
CA ALA A 630 -6.20 58.98 12.61
C ALA A 630 -6.98 58.00 13.49
N THR A 631 -8.06 58.48 14.11
CA THR A 631 -8.95 57.65 14.94
C THR A 631 -10.40 57.86 14.55
N THR A 632 -11.18 56.78 14.48
CA THR A 632 -12.63 56.81 14.31
C THR A 632 -13.33 56.09 15.47
N GLY A 633 -13.87 56.87 16.40
CA GLY A 633 -14.42 56.34 17.65
C GLY A 633 -13.31 55.75 18.53
N ARG A 634 -13.27 54.42 18.65
CA ARG A 634 -12.26 53.66 19.43
C ARG A 634 -11.25 52.92 18.56
N HIS A 635 -11.30 53.15 17.25
CA HIS A 635 -10.57 52.42 16.23
C HIS A 635 -9.50 53.31 15.61
N GLY A 636 -8.32 52.75 15.34
CA GLY A 636 -7.28 53.37 14.55
C GLY A 636 -7.65 53.37 13.07
N LEU A 637 -7.16 54.36 12.34
CA LEU A 637 -7.40 54.51 10.91
C LEU A 637 -6.11 54.94 10.23
N ILE A 638 -5.57 54.08 9.36
CA ILE A 638 -4.55 54.50 8.40
C ILE A 638 -5.25 55.21 7.26
N GLU A 639 -4.77 56.37 6.86
CA GLU A 639 -5.33 57.13 5.74
C GLU A 639 -4.20 57.61 4.83
N GLY A 640 -4.38 57.45 3.52
CA GLY A 640 -3.47 57.96 2.48
C GLY A 640 -4.18 58.96 1.56
N ASP A 641 -3.53 60.09 1.29
CA ASP A 641 -3.93 61.12 0.32
C ASP A 641 -2.98 61.03 -0.87
N SER A 642 -3.43 60.43 -1.97
CA SER A 642 -2.58 60.14 -3.14
C SER A 642 -2.67 61.20 -4.23
N ASP A 643 -3.70 62.02 -4.25
CA ASP A 643 -3.90 63.06 -5.26
C ASP A 643 -3.64 64.50 -4.75
N GLY A 644 -3.47 64.66 -3.43
CA GLY A 644 -3.15 65.91 -2.76
C GLY A 644 -4.34 66.83 -2.53
N ASP A 645 -5.58 66.35 -2.64
CA ASP A 645 -6.78 67.16 -2.40
C ASP A 645 -7.08 67.38 -0.89
N GLY A 646 -6.33 66.73 -0.01
CA GLY A 646 -6.47 66.79 1.44
C GLY A 646 -7.56 65.89 2.02
N GLN A 647 -8.13 64.98 1.21
CA GLN A 647 -8.99 63.87 1.61
C GLN A 647 -8.21 62.56 1.54
N ALA A 648 -8.79 61.50 2.12
CA ALA A 648 -8.20 60.17 2.01
C ALA A 648 -8.76 59.45 0.78
N ASP A 649 -7.89 58.86 -0.03
CA ASP A 649 -8.21 57.98 -1.15
C ASP A 649 -8.16 56.51 -0.72
N PHE A 650 -7.25 56.22 0.21
CA PHE A 650 -7.00 54.92 0.81
C PHE A 650 -7.26 54.94 2.31
N GLN A 651 -7.89 53.90 2.85
CA GLN A 651 -8.09 53.77 4.29
C GLN A 651 -7.94 52.33 4.76
N ILE A 652 -7.27 52.08 5.90
CA ILE A 652 -7.33 50.78 6.60
C ILE A 652 -7.88 51.00 8.00
N LEU A 653 -8.92 50.26 8.37
CA LEU A 653 -9.44 50.27 9.73
C LEU A 653 -8.66 49.28 10.60
N LEU A 654 -8.03 49.78 11.66
CA LEU A 654 -7.46 48.94 12.70
C LEU A 654 -8.51 48.78 13.80
N LEU A 655 -8.89 47.54 14.15
CA LEU A 655 -9.75 47.35 15.31
C LEU A 655 -8.99 47.70 16.58
N HIS A 656 -9.67 48.43 17.48
CA HIS A 656 -9.04 49.17 18.57
C HIS A 656 -8.11 50.28 18.05
N ASP A 657 -7.61 51.16 18.93
CA ASP A 657 -6.71 52.25 18.55
C ASP A 657 -5.28 51.85 18.96
N PRO A 658 -4.61 50.97 18.20
CA PRO A 658 -3.23 50.62 18.46
C PRO A 658 -2.34 51.85 18.23
N ALA A 659 -1.44 52.12 19.18
CA ALA A 659 -0.47 53.21 19.06
C ALA A 659 0.64 52.86 18.06
N ILE A 660 0.33 52.88 16.77
CA ILE A 660 1.26 52.55 15.69
C ILE A 660 2.33 53.63 15.49
N THR A 661 3.47 53.22 14.94
CA THR A 661 4.60 54.08 14.59
C THR A 661 5.09 53.81 13.17
N ALA A 662 6.01 54.63 12.66
CA ALA A 662 6.64 54.39 11.37
C ALA A 662 7.38 53.03 11.29
N ALA A 663 7.71 52.40 12.43
CA ALA A 663 8.36 51.09 12.44
C ALA A 663 7.39 49.94 12.15
N ASP A 664 6.08 50.18 12.26
CA ASP A 664 5.01 49.22 11.99
C ASP A 664 4.57 49.25 10.52
N LEU A 665 5.16 50.15 9.72
CA LEU A 665 4.83 50.38 8.33
C LEU A 665 6.03 50.03 7.44
N VAL A 666 5.78 49.39 6.31
CA VAL A 666 6.76 49.19 5.23
C VAL A 666 6.34 50.05 4.06
N LEU A 667 7.03 51.17 3.83
CA LEU A 667 6.65 52.26 2.91
C LEU A 667 7.52 52.32 1.65
#